data_AF-A0A6L9L855-F1
#
_entry.id   AF-A0A6L9L855-F1
#
_cell.length_a   1.000
_cell.length_b   1.000
_cell.length_c   1.000
_cell.angle_alpha   90.00
_cell.angle_beta   90.00
_cell.angle_gamma   90.00
#
_symmetry.space_group_name_H-M   'P 1'
#
loop_
_entity.id
_entity.type
_entity.pdbx_description
1 polymer ?
#
loop_
_entity_poly.entity_id
_entity_poly.type
_entity_poly.pdbx_seq_one_letter_code
_entity_poly.pdbx_strand_id
1 'polypeptide(L)'
;MSTNIPQGLETRFDQNNNAAFVLANTDPNNPNVNPAWDDPEITNPTLNWGNTAQAATTAHWATWRAYLYFKNRFNMNGVNGAGTVARVLISNSIERNAVWAYNSSAANNNIMVIGQNNGNFLSSVDIVAHEYGHGVSNYLIAGWTPSATNPEPRALNEGFSDIIGTTIERELYPTGGPNDIWNYRIGEDVMLLRDMANPHSITNFGIFPNRPYPQIYQEPSFWDFNNQQHHNSTVLSKWFHTLTTGNGPNGNITPISFEDAMSVVYWGLENYIYGDYNYPNAANALRMAAGALFGECSPQQRAVAAAWGAVGLPTTYVCSPDCNFAATSFTPTSVACNQAITLNTGCTVGSSGYSNGWTCQGVTYSYSGPNVPYNSSYSTSLNVTAPSTSGNYQYSLAMSKPSSGCYTPTYTFNVNVNCGSTANCNFSSGPRYVGTWNGLNVQIRQISGKNVLVTAIIGASNDKYYPRGDNFWGSFNLDPGAAGLQSCLNAGSTGWGGLSAPGTIAPPAGYYQGTEPDGAVFYAQNGSNPPNPCDMSTPRHVGTWNGLNVQIRQFPNNKRGLVTAIPGASNDKFYPRGDNFWDNFTKVAGADQYRPCLNAGDTGWWGLSFPSGITPSSGYQQGTEPDGAVFFSTNGLRVGVAEPTLEDVSLVKIRPNPVQHELTVTFLLKEAGDVQIRLLDLQGRIQQNHTYQGNAGQNERVLNVASLPTGTYVLDVLLEQQRIVHKVLKQ
;
A
#
# COMPACT_ATOMS: atom_id res chain seq x y z
N MET A 1 -30.84 -5.44 -18.65
CA MET A 1 -29.59 -5.62 -19.41
C MET A 1 -29.38 -4.36 -20.23
N SER A 2 -28.29 -3.62 -19.97
CA SER A 2 -28.05 -2.27 -20.48
C SER A 2 -27.21 -2.30 -21.76
N THR A 3 -27.44 -1.35 -22.68
CA THR A 3 -26.71 -1.16 -23.94
C THR A 3 -25.26 -0.69 -23.79
N ASN A 4 -24.73 -0.62 -22.57
CA ASN A 4 -23.34 -0.23 -22.27
C ASN A 4 -22.52 -1.39 -21.65
N ILE A 5 -22.85 -2.64 -21.96
CA ILE A 5 -22.01 -3.80 -21.64
C ILE A 5 -21.01 -3.96 -22.81
N PRO A 6 -19.68 -3.88 -22.59
CA PRO A 6 -18.71 -4.30 -23.60
C PRO A 6 -19.03 -5.75 -24.00
N GLN A 7 -19.06 -6.06 -25.30
CA GLN A 7 -19.36 -7.40 -25.83
C GLN A 7 -18.92 -8.54 -24.88
N GLY A 8 -19.85 -9.36 -24.37
CA GLY A 8 -19.48 -10.65 -23.78
C GLY A 8 -20.32 -11.24 -22.64
N LEU A 9 -21.14 -10.47 -21.91
CA LEU A 9 -22.08 -11.05 -20.93
C LEU A 9 -23.42 -11.33 -21.60
N GLU A 10 -23.56 -12.55 -22.10
CA GLU A 10 -24.80 -13.07 -22.68
C GLU A 10 -25.51 -13.96 -21.66
N THR A 11 -26.84 -13.82 -21.53
CA THR A 11 -27.65 -14.68 -20.67
C THR A 11 -28.77 -15.34 -21.46
N ARG A 12 -28.88 -16.67 -21.35
CA ARG A 12 -29.82 -17.52 -22.11
C ARG A 12 -30.60 -18.44 -21.18
N PHE A 13 -31.79 -18.86 -21.60
CA PHE A 13 -32.49 -19.99 -21.01
C PHE A 13 -32.25 -21.22 -21.89
N ASP A 14 -31.94 -22.36 -21.27
CA ASP A 14 -31.78 -23.65 -21.95
C ASP A 14 -33.15 -24.19 -22.39
N GLN A 15 -33.53 -23.94 -23.64
CA GLN A 15 -34.81 -24.38 -24.21
C GLN A 15 -34.69 -25.77 -24.83
N ASN A 16 -33.50 -26.12 -25.30
CA ASN A 16 -33.21 -27.35 -26.03
C ASN A 16 -32.63 -28.46 -25.15
N ASN A 17 -32.54 -28.25 -23.83
CA ASN A 17 -31.96 -29.19 -22.88
C ASN A 17 -30.47 -29.49 -23.16
N ASN A 18 -29.77 -28.50 -23.71
CA ASN A 18 -28.36 -28.54 -24.06
C ASN A 18 -27.46 -28.77 -22.83
N ALA A 19 -27.90 -28.32 -21.65
CA ALA A 19 -27.15 -28.52 -20.41
C ALA A 19 -27.20 -29.96 -19.88
N ALA A 20 -28.16 -30.80 -20.30
CA ALA A 20 -28.23 -32.20 -19.82
C ALA A 20 -26.97 -33.02 -20.15
N PHE A 21 -26.22 -32.63 -21.19
CA PHE A 21 -24.95 -33.26 -21.56
C PHE A 21 -23.80 -32.95 -20.59
N VAL A 22 -23.91 -31.90 -19.77
CA VAL A 22 -22.94 -31.54 -18.72
C VAL A 22 -22.88 -32.63 -17.64
N LEU A 23 -24.01 -33.31 -17.36
CA LEU A 23 -24.10 -34.41 -16.39
C LEU A 23 -23.57 -35.75 -16.92
N ALA A 24 -23.54 -35.94 -18.25
CA ALA A 24 -23.11 -37.18 -18.89
C ALA A 24 -21.59 -37.32 -18.98
N ASN A 25 -20.86 -36.21 -18.93
CA ASN A 25 -19.41 -36.19 -18.82
C ASN A 25 -19.04 -36.08 -17.34
N THR A 26 -18.88 -37.22 -16.67
CA THR A 26 -18.81 -37.35 -15.21
C THR A 26 -17.53 -36.76 -14.57
N ASP A 27 -16.70 -36.01 -15.30
CA ASP A 27 -15.61 -35.25 -14.70
C ASP A 27 -15.99 -33.76 -14.61
N PRO A 28 -16.38 -33.26 -13.42
CA PRO A 28 -16.67 -31.84 -13.21
C PRO A 28 -15.45 -30.92 -13.50
N ASN A 29 -14.25 -31.47 -13.69
CA ASN A 29 -13.03 -30.72 -14.00
C ASN A 29 -12.62 -30.77 -15.48
N ASN A 30 -13.33 -31.55 -16.30
CA ASN A 30 -13.20 -31.50 -17.75
C ASN A 30 -14.59 -31.68 -18.37
N PRO A 31 -15.50 -30.73 -18.12
CA PRO A 31 -16.79 -30.75 -18.76
C PRO A 31 -16.55 -30.33 -20.20
N ASN A 32 -16.03 -31.22 -21.05
CA ASN A 32 -16.13 -31.05 -22.50
C ASN A 32 -17.62 -31.13 -22.82
N VAL A 33 -18.28 -29.98 -22.74
CA VAL A 33 -19.68 -29.81 -23.10
C VAL A 33 -19.68 -29.30 -24.53
N ASN A 34 -20.59 -29.79 -25.36
CA ASN A 34 -20.99 -29.09 -26.56
C ASN A 34 -22.29 -28.32 -26.26
N PRO A 35 -22.26 -27.15 -25.58
CA PRO A 35 -23.40 -26.27 -25.61
C PRO A 35 -23.35 -25.65 -27.00
N ALA A 36 -24.27 -26.05 -27.87
CA ALA A 36 -24.41 -25.45 -29.20
C ALA A 36 -24.55 -23.90 -29.11
N TRP A 37 -24.84 -23.37 -27.90
CA TRP A 37 -24.97 -21.94 -27.60
C TRP A 37 -25.87 -21.26 -28.64
N ASP A 38 -26.95 -21.95 -28.98
CA ASP A 38 -27.88 -21.64 -30.06
C ASP A 38 -29.27 -21.22 -29.53
N ASP A 39 -29.51 -21.35 -28.23
CA ASP A 39 -30.68 -20.79 -27.55
C ASP A 39 -30.71 -19.25 -27.66
N PRO A 40 -31.85 -18.59 -27.90
CA PRO A 40 -31.88 -17.14 -28.04
C PRO A 40 -31.46 -16.41 -26.76
N GLU A 41 -30.72 -15.30 -26.92
CA GLU A 41 -30.42 -14.40 -25.80
C GLU A 41 -31.70 -13.83 -25.19
N ILE A 42 -31.73 -13.74 -23.86
CA ILE A 42 -32.85 -13.14 -23.15
C ILE A 42 -32.81 -11.64 -23.37
N THR A 43 -33.88 -11.10 -23.97
CA THR A 43 -34.03 -9.67 -24.22
C THR A 43 -35.28 -9.14 -23.53
N ASN A 44 -35.26 -7.86 -23.14
CA ASN A 44 -36.44 -7.15 -22.67
C ASN A 44 -36.47 -5.78 -23.35
N PRO A 45 -37.58 -5.40 -24.01
CA PRO A 45 -37.69 -4.11 -24.70
C PRO A 45 -37.73 -2.92 -23.74
N THR A 46 -37.87 -3.16 -22.42
CA THR A 46 -37.89 -2.13 -21.38
C THR A 46 -36.76 -2.34 -20.36
N LEU A 47 -36.44 -1.26 -19.63
CA LEU A 47 -35.51 -1.33 -18.50
C LEU A 47 -36.13 -2.01 -17.25
N ASN A 48 -37.44 -2.28 -17.26
CA ASN A 48 -38.15 -2.91 -16.16
C ASN A 48 -38.31 -4.40 -16.43
N TRP A 49 -37.50 -5.21 -15.75
CA TRP A 49 -37.45 -6.65 -15.99
C TRP A 49 -38.52 -7.47 -15.27
N GLY A 50 -39.19 -6.89 -14.26
CA GLY A 50 -40.18 -7.60 -13.46
C GLY A 50 -39.62 -8.88 -12.83
N ASN A 51 -40.52 -9.82 -12.50
CA ASN A 51 -40.16 -11.08 -11.83
C ASN A 51 -40.21 -12.31 -12.76
N THR A 52 -40.66 -12.16 -14.00
CA THR A 52 -40.87 -13.29 -14.94
C THR A 52 -39.58 -13.92 -15.45
N ALA A 53 -38.45 -13.20 -15.37
CA ALA A 53 -37.12 -13.69 -15.71
C ALA A 53 -36.13 -13.52 -14.53
N GLN A 54 -36.63 -13.52 -13.29
CA GLN A 54 -35.84 -13.17 -12.10
C GLN A 54 -34.55 -13.98 -11.95
N ALA A 55 -34.57 -15.28 -12.23
CA ALA A 55 -33.39 -16.13 -12.18
C ALA A 55 -32.28 -15.67 -13.14
N ALA A 56 -32.66 -15.35 -14.37
CA ALA A 56 -31.74 -14.88 -15.40
C ALA A 56 -31.21 -13.48 -15.10
N THR A 57 -32.08 -12.56 -14.64
CA THR A 57 -31.65 -11.19 -14.34
C THR A 57 -30.76 -11.11 -13.10
N THR A 58 -31.03 -11.94 -12.08
CA THR A 58 -30.19 -12.03 -10.88
C THR A 58 -28.82 -12.60 -11.24
N ALA A 59 -28.77 -13.71 -11.98
CA ALA A 59 -27.50 -14.30 -12.41
C ALA A 59 -26.69 -13.36 -13.31
N HIS A 60 -27.34 -12.69 -14.27
CA HIS A 60 -26.69 -11.67 -15.11
C HIS A 60 -26.11 -10.53 -14.26
N TRP A 61 -26.90 -9.99 -13.33
CA TRP A 61 -26.45 -8.91 -12.45
C TRP A 61 -25.31 -9.33 -11.53
N ALA A 62 -25.41 -10.48 -10.86
CA ALA A 62 -24.37 -11.00 -9.96
C ALA A 62 -23.05 -11.26 -10.73
N THR A 63 -23.13 -11.86 -11.92
CA THR A 63 -21.97 -12.06 -12.81
C THR A 63 -21.29 -10.73 -13.16
N TRP A 64 -22.08 -9.72 -13.51
CA TRP A 64 -21.55 -8.40 -13.83
C TRP A 64 -20.90 -7.74 -12.61
N ARG A 65 -21.48 -7.89 -11.42
CA ARG A 65 -20.91 -7.36 -10.17
C ARG A 65 -19.60 -8.06 -9.81
N ALA A 66 -19.51 -9.38 -9.96
CA ALA A 66 -18.27 -10.12 -9.77
C ALA A 66 -17.17 -9.62 -10.72
N TYR A 67 -17.48 -9.49 -12.01
CA TYR A 67 -16.53 -8.91 -12.98
C TYR A 67 -16.05 -7.51 -12.59
N LEU A 68 -16.96 -6.60 -12.22
CA LEU A 68 -16.59 -5.25 -11.82
C LEU A 68 -15.71 -5.25 -10.57
N TYR A 69 -15.96 -6.15 -9.61
CA TYR A 69 -15.12 -6.28 -8.42
C TYR A 69 -13.68 -6.60 -8.80
N PHE A 70 -13.44 -7.66 -9.59
CA PHE A 70 -12.09 -8.06 -10.01
C PHE A 70 -11.42 -7.03 -10.91
N LYS A 71 -12.18 -6.42 -11.83
CA LYS A 71 -11.66 -5.37 -12.71
C LYS A 71 -11.25 -4.13 -11.93
N ASN A 72 -12.08 -3.63 -11.02
CA ASN A 72 -11.81 -2.39 -10.31
C ASN A 72 -10.77 -2.58 -9.20
N ARG A 73 -10.79 -3.71 -8.51
CA ARG A 73 -9.88 -3.97 -7.37
C ARG A 73 -8.52 -4.48 -7.80
N PHE A 74 -8.48 -5.35 -8.81
CA PHE A 74 -7.26 -6.09 -9.18
C PHE A 74 -6.83 -5.88 -10.63
N ASN A 75 -7.52 -5.01 -11.38
CA ASN A 75 -7.27 -4.78 -12.81
C ASN A 75 -7.37 -6.07 -13.66
N MET A 76 -8.09 -7.08 -13.17
CA MET A 76 -8.34 -8.32 -13.89
C MET A 76 -9.53 -8.14 -14.82
N ASN A 77 -9.24 -8.01 -16.12
CA ASN A 77 -10.25 -7.76 -17.13
C ASN A 77 -10.96 -9.07 -17.54
N GLY A 78 -11.95 -9.50 -16.77
CA GLY A 78 -12.73 -10.71 -17.03
C GLY A 78 -12.01 -12.00 -16.64
N VAL A 79 -12.66 -13.15 -16.86
CA VAL A 79 -12.15 -14.49 -16.51
C VAL A 79 -11.02 -14.99 -17.41
N ASN A 80 -10.53 -14.17 -18.34
CA ASN A 80 -9.40 -14.48 -19.20
C ASN A 80 -8.37 -13.34 -19.30
N GLY A 81 -8.50 -12.30 -18.49
CA GLY A 81 -7.67 -11.09 -18.55
C GLY A 81 -7.80 -10.26 -19.83
N ALA A 82 -8.67 -10.63 -20.77
CA ALA A 82 -8.85 -9.99 -22.08
C ALA A 82 -10.26 -9.41 -22.31
N GLY A 83 -11.06 -9.29 -21.25
CA GLY A 83 -12.39 -8.65 -21.26
C GLY A 83 -13.55 -9.62 -21.36
N THR A 84 -13.32 -10.93 -21.38
CA THR A 84 -14.42 -11.92 -21.36
C THR A 84 -14.97 -12.02 -19.94
N VAL A 85 -16.21 -11.56 -19.74
CA VAL A 85 -16.89 -11.56 -18.43
C VAL A 85 -17.16 -13.01 -18.00
N ALA A 86 -18.21 -13.62 -18.53
CA ALA A 86 -18.60 -15.04 -18.48
C ALA A 86 -19.98 -15.06 -19.15
N ARG A 87 -20.33 -16.12 -19.86
CA ARG A 87 -21.71 -16.27 -20.36
C ARG A 87 -22.54 -17.05 -19.34
N VAL A 88 -23.85 -16.84 -19.32
CA VAL A 88 -24.75 -17.46 -18.33
C VAL A 88 -25.86 -18.22 -19.04
N LEU A 89 -26.03 -19.50 -18.71
CA LEU A 89 -27.13 -20.34 -19.17
C LEU A 89 -27.98 -20.75 -17.96
N ILE A 90 -29.24 -20.35 -17.94
CA ILE A 90 -30.21 -20.80 -16.94
C ILE A 90 -30.86 -22.08 -17.44
N SER A 91 -30.79 -23.17 -16.66
CA SER A 91 -31.29 -24.48 -17.08
C SER A 91 -32.30 -25.06 -16.08
N ASN A 92 -33.43 -25.54 -16.61
CA ASN A 92 -34.44 -26.28 -15.84
C ASN A 92 -34.09 -27.77 -15.69
N SER A 93 -33.10 -28.28 -16.44
CA SER A 93 -32.78 -29.71 -16.47
C SER A 93 -31.70 -30.12 -15.48
N ILE A 94 -30.97 -29.14 -14.95
CA ILE A 94 -29.95 -29.33 -13.94
C ILE A 94 -30.60 -29.15 -12.58
N GLU A 95 -30.80 -30.26 -11.87
CA GLU A 95 -31.34 -30.25 -10.50
C GLU A 95 -30.20 -30.20 -9.47
N ARG A 96 -30.39 -29.36 -8.47
CA ARG A 96 -29.53 -29.15 -7.29
C ARG A 96 -28.06 -28.90 -7.64
N ASN A 97 -27.80 -28.19 -8.76
CA ASN A 97 -26.43 -27.87 -9.15
C ASN A 97 -26.33 -26.56 -9.95
N ALA A 98 -25.18 -25.93 -9.85
CA ALA A 98 -24.67 -24.91 -10.76
C ALA A 98 -23.24 -25.31 -11.14
N VAL A 99 -22.74 -24.86 -12.29
CA VAL A 99 -21.41 -25.28 -12.74
C VAL A 99 -20.78 -24.30 -13.70
N TRP A 100 -19.48 -24.07 -13.51
CA TRP A 100 -18.59 -23.48 -14.50
C TRP A 100 -18.12 -24.53 -15.53
N ALA A 101 -18.38 -24.28 -16.81
CA ALA A 101 -18.05 -25.19 -17.92
C ALA A 101 -17.06 -24.58 -18.94
N TYR A 102 -16.23 -25.45 -19.53
CA TYR A 102 -15.22 -25.14 -20.56
C TYR A 102 -15.42 -25.99 -21.83
N ASN A 103 -15.42 -25.43 -23.03
CA ASN A 103 -15.49 -26.25 -24.27
C ASN A 103 -14.19 -26.15 -25.07
N SER A 104 -13.40 -27.23 -25.11
CA SER A 104 -12.11 -27.26 -25.83
C SER A 104 -12.20 -27.13 -27.37
N SER A 105 -13.40 -27.16 -27.97
CA SER A 105 -13.60 -27.30 -29.42
C SER A 105 -14.26 -26.11 -30.16
N ALA A 106 -14.69 -25.03 -29.49
CA ALA A 106 -15.38 -23.92 -30.18
C ALA A 106 -15.26 -22.55 -29.46
N ALA A 107 -15.67 -21.48 -30.18
CA ALA A 107 -15.77 -20.07 -29.76
C ALA A 107 -16.64 -19.76 -28.50
N ASN A 108 -17.05 -20.81 -27.77
CA ASN A 108 -18.01 -20.81 -26.67
C ASN A 108 -17.36 -21.21 -25.33
N ASN A 109 -16.22 -20.59 -25.00
CA ASN A 109 -15.56 -20.74 -23.70
C ASN A 109 -16.24 -19.90 -22.61
N ASN A 110 -16.02 -20.26 -21.35
CA ASN A 110 -16.36 -19.48 -20.14
C ASN A 110 -17.87 -19.33 -19.89
N ILE A 111 -18.55 -20.46 -19.67
CA ILE A 111 -20.00 -20.52 -19.46
C ILE A 111 -20.30 -20.95 -18.03
N MET A 112 -21.17 -20.22 -17.34
CA MET A 112 -21.81 -20.65 -16.11
C MET A 112 -23.19 -21.21 -16.44
N VAL A 113 -23.46 -22.43 -15.99
CA VAL A 113 -24.77 -23.08 -16.10
C VAL A 113 -25.41 -23.08 -14.72
N ILE A 114 -26.56 -22.42 -14.59
CA ILE A 114 -27.28 -22.28 -13.33
C ILE A 114 -28.53 -23.16 -13.39
N GLY A 115 -28.56 -24.19 -12.55
CA GLY A 115 -29.70 -25.09 -12.42
C GLY A 115 -30.77 -24.59 -11.45
N GLN A 116 -31.65 -25.50 -11.05
CA GLN A 116 -32.71 -25.27 -10.08
C GLN A 116 -32.74 -26.32 -8.98
N ASN A 117 -33.50 -26.07 -7.93
CA ASN A 117 -33.86 -27.02 -6.90
C ASN A 117 -35.37 -26.89 -6.64
N ASN A 118 -36.14 -27.87 -7.09
CA ASN A 118 -37.61 -27.89 -6.94
C ASN A 118 -38.31 -26.61 -7.45
N GLY A 119 -37.91 -26.08 -8.60
CA GLY A 119 -38.49 -24.84 -9.16
C GLY A 119 -37.76 -23.55 -8.75
N ASN A 120 -36.89 -23.58 -7.75
CA ASN A 120 -36.11 -22.42 -7.32
C ASN A 120 -34.72 -22.45 -7.96
N PHE A 121 -34.40 -21.46 -8.79
CA PHE A 121 -33.10 -21.38 -9.44
C PHE A 121 -31.98 -21.05 -8.45
N LEU A 122 -30.80 -21.65 -8.65
CA LEU A 122 -29.59 -21.42 -7.86
C LEU A 122 -28.88 -20.11 -8.26
N SER A 123 -29.66 -19.06 -8.54
CA SER A 123 -29.15 -17.76 -9.00
C SER A 123 -28.78 -16.81 -7.84
N SER A 124 -28.60 -17.30 -6.62
CA SER A 124 -28.15 -16.46 -5.49
C SER A 124 -26.76 -15.89 -5.74
N VAL A 125 -26.46 -14.78 -5.08
CA VAL A 125 -25.24 -14.00 -5.37
C VAL A 125 -23.99 -14.81 -5.09
N ASP A 126 -23.89 -15.41 -3.91
CA ASP A 126 -22.80 -16.33 -3.56
C ASP A 126 -22.61 -17.48 -4.54
N ILE A 127 -23.67 -18.16 -4.98
CA ILE A 127 -23.57 -19.30 -5.91
C ILE A 127 -23.06 -18.80 -7.27
N VAL A 128 -23.64 -17.74 -7.82
CA VAL A 128 -23.21 -17.20 -9.12
C VAL A 128 -21.77 -16.68 -9.04
N ALA A 129 -21.40 -16.04 -7.94
CA ALA A 129 -20.03 -15.57 -7.72
C ALA A 129 -19.04 -16.73 -7.43
N HIS A 130 -19.49 -17.83 -6.82
CA HIS A 130 -18.72 -19.06 -6.66
C HIS A 130 -18.40 -19.67 -8.02
N GLU A 131 -19.38 -19.80 -8.92
CA GLU A 131 -19.14 -20.28 -10.28
C GLU A 131 -18.20 -19.36 -11.06
N TYR A 132 -18.34 -18.04 -10.88
CA TYR A 132 -17.39 -17.07 -11.45
C TYR A 132 -15.98 -17.25 -10.88
N GLY A 133 -15.88 -17.61 -9.60
CA GLY A 133 -14.63 -17.93 -8.90
C GLY A 133 -13.86 -19.09 -9.51
N HIS A 134 -14.55 -20.10 -10.06
CA HIS A 134 -13.89 -21.16 -10.84
C HIS A 134 -13.21 -20.61 -12.09
N GLY A 135 -13.87 -19.73 -12.84
CA GLY A 135 -13.30 -19.06 -14.00
C GLY A 135 -12.08 -18.21 -13.64
N VAL A 136 -12.19 -17.42 -12.57
CA VAL A 136 -11.09 -16.57 -12.05
C VAL A 136 -9.90 -17.42 -11.64
N SER A 137 -10.08 -18.39 -10.75
CA SER A 137 -8.98 -19.18 -10.20
C SER A 137 -8.30 -20.01 -11.29
N ASN A 138 -9.07 -20.62 -12.19
CA ASN A 138 -8.55 -21.38 -13.32
C ASN A 138 -7.67 -20.53 -14.23
N TYR A 139 -8.09 -19.29 -14.54
CA TYR A 139 -7.26 -18.38 -15.33
C TYR A 139 -5.97 -18.00 -14.61
N LEU A 140 -6.06 -17.58 -13.34
CA LEU A 140 -4.90 -17.11 -12.58
C LEU A 140 -3.83 -18.20 -12.40
N ILE A 141 -4.25 -19.46 -12.19
CA ILE A 141 -3.29 -20.54 -11.95
C ILE A 141 -2.92 -21.35 -13.20
N ALA A 142 -3.59 -21.10 -14.33
CA ALA A 142 -3.53 -21.87 -15.58
C ALA A 142 -4.10 -23.30 -15.49
N GLY A 143 -5.20 -23.45 -14.74
CA GLY A 143 -5.93 -24.70 -14.57
C GLY A 143 -5.57 -25.49 -13.32
N TRP A 144 -6.56 -26.20 -12.77
CA TRP A 144 -6.39 -27.11 -11.63
C TRP A 144 -6.01 -28.51 -12.13
N THR A 145 -4.87 -29.04 -11.68
CA THR A 145 -4.29 -30.30 -12.17
C THR A 145 -4.18 -31.33 -11.06
N PRO A 146 -5.30 -31.98 -10.67
CA PRO A 146 -5.28 -33.07 -9.70
C PRO A 146 -4.59 -34.32 -10.28
N SER A 147 -4.03 -35.14 -9.41
CA SER A 147 -3.48 -36.46 -9.74
C SER A 147 -3.98 -37.52 -8.77
N ALA A 148 -3.81 -38.80 -9.12
CA ALA A 148 -4.14 -39.91 -8.21
C ALA A 148 -3.39 -39.83 -6.87
N THR A 149 -2.20 -39.21 -6.86
CA THR A 149 -1.37 -39.02 -5.67
C THR A 149 -1.55 -37.66 -4.99
N ASN A 150 -2.17 -36.68 -5.68
CA ASN A 150 -2.52 -35.39 -5.11
C ASN A 150 -3.87 -34.88 -5.65
N PRO A 151 -4.98 -35.28 -5.03
CA PRO A 151 -6.34 -34.89 -5.43
C PRO A 151 -6.84 -33.61 -4.75
N GLU A 152 -6.10 -33.07 -3.77
CA GLU A 152 -6.43 -31.83 -3.05
C GLU A 152 -6.60 -30.56 -3.91
N PRO A 153 -6.00 -30.41 -5.11
CA PRO A 153 -6.30 -29.30 -6.02
C PRO A 153 -7.79 -29.07 -6.26
N ARG A 154 -8.59 -30.14 -6.31
CA ARG A 154 -10.04 -30.01 -6.52
C ARG A 154 -10.72 -29.33 -5.33
N ALA A 155 -10.36 -29.71 -4.11
CA ALA A 155 -10.91 -29.11 -2.90
C ALA A 155 -10.45 -27.66 -2.71
N LEU A 156 -9.23 -27.33 -3.13
CA LEU A 156 -8.74 -25.94 -3.15
C LEU A 156 -9.53 -25.09 -4.15
N ASN A 157 -9.81 -25.60 -5.36
CA ASN A 157 -10.64 -24.92 -6.36
C ASN A 157 -11.99 -24.50 -5.77
N GLU A 158 -12.70 -25.45 -5.17
CA GLU A 158 -13.97 -25.22 -4.47
C GLU A 158 -13.85 -24.19 -3.34
N GLY A 159 -12.82 -24.31 -2.49
CA GLY A 159 -12.64 -23.41 -1.35
C GLY A 159 -12.29 -21.98 -1.76
N PHE A 160 -11.52 -21.79 -2.84
CA PHE A 160 -11.29 -20.46 -3.41
C PHE A 160 -12.57 -19.88 -4.03
N SER A 161 -13.39 -20.71 -4.68
CA SER A 161 -14.69 -20.28 -5.19
C SER A 161 -15.65 -19.88 -4.07
N ASP A 162 -15.68 -20.59 -2.93
CA ASP A 162 -16.42 -20.16 -1.72
C ASP A 162 -15.97 -18.79 -1.23
N ILE A 163 -14.65 -18.58 -1.09
CA ILE A 163 -14.08 -17.30 -0.66
C ILE A 163 -14.52 -16.17 -1.60
N ILE A 164 -14.46 -16.38 -2.91
CA ILE A 164 -14.89 -15.39 -3.91
C ILE A 164 -16.40 -15.16 -3.81
N GLY A 165 -17.21 -16.22 -3.69
CA GLY A 165 -18.65 -16.15 -3.49
C GLY A 165 -19.03 -15.25 -2.30
N THR A 166 -18.52 -15.58 -1.12
CA THR A 166 -18.74 -14.80 0.11
C THR A 166 -18.21 -13.38 0.00
N THR A 167 -17.08 -13.17 -0.68
CA THR A 167 -16.51 -11.82 -0.88
C THR A 167 -17.45 -10.94 -1.69
N ILE A 168 -17.94 -11.45 -2.82
CA ILE A 168 -18.86 -10.69 -3.67
C ILE A 168 -20.18 -10.47 -2.95
N GLU A 169 -20.69 -11.46 -2.23
CA GLU A 169 -21.93 -11.29 -1.49
C GLU A 169 -21.80 -10.22 -0.40
N ARG A 170 -20.71 -10.23 0.38
CA ARG A 170 -20.42 -9.19 1.37
C ARG A 170 -20.34 -7.80 0.76
N GLU A 171 -19.73 -7.67 -0.42
CA GLU A 171 -19.61 -6.39 -1.14
C GLU A 171 -20.99 -5.85 -1.56
N LEU A 172 -21.91 -6.74 -1.92
CA LEU A 172 -23.25 -6.39 -2.37
C LEU A 172 -24.23 -6.15 -1.22
N TYR A 173 -24.05 -6.91 -0.14
CA TYR A 173 -24.92 -6.91 1.03
C TYR A 173 -24.09 -6.83 2.32
N PRO A 174 -23.37 -5.72 2.57
CA PRO A 174 -22.45 -5.61 3.72
C PRO A 174 -23.18 -5.62 5.08
N THR A 175 -24.48 -5.31 5.08
CA THR A 175 -25.37 -5.42 6.25
C THR A 175 -26.24 -6.67 6.20
N GLY A 176 -26.07 -7.51 5.17
CA GLY A 176 -26.93 -8.63 4.79
C GLY A 176 -28.09 -8.22 3.89
N GLY A 177 -28.79 -9.23 3.37
CA GLY A 177 -29.95 -9.07 2.48
C GLY A 177 -31.16 -8.45 3.21
N PRO A 178 -32.33 -8.34 2.54
CA PRO A 178 -33.52 -7.69 3.11
C PRO A 178 -34.02 -8.24 4.46
N ASN A 179 -33.57 -9.44 4.86
CA ASN A 179 -34.07 -10.17 6.03
C ASN A 179 -32.98 -10.71 6.98
N ASP A 180 -31.69 -10.51 6.71
CA ASP A 180 -30.63 -11.15 7.49
C ASP A 180 -29.42 -10.24 7.73
N ILE A 181 -28.68 -10.54 8.80
CA ILE A 181 -27.32 -10.02 9.00
C ILE A 181 -26.41 -10.81 8.04
N TRP A 182 -25.50 -10.12 7.34
CA TRP A 182 -24.52 -10.78 6.49
C TRP A 182 -23.80 -11.93 7.22
N ASN A 183 -23.58 -13.04 6.52
CA ASN A 183 -23.08 -14.28 7.11
C ASN A 183 -22.05 -15.00 6.20
N TYR A 184 -21.50 -16.12 6.69
CA TYR A 184 -20.44 -16.91 6.03
C TYR A 184 -20.98 -18.24 5.45
N ARG A 185 -22.27 -18.29 5.11
CA ARG A 185 -22.88 -19.45 4.47
C ARG A 185 -22.78 -19.30 2.96
N ILE A 186 -22.95 -20.45 2.30
CA ILE A 186 -22.98 -20.57 0.85
C ILE A 186 -24.29 -21.27 0.49
N GLY A 187 -25.07 -20.62 -0.35
CA GLY A 187 -26.32 -21.04 -0.94
C GLY A 187 -27.55 -20.84 -0.06
N GLU A 188 -27.46 -20.24 1.13
CA GLU A 188 -28.57 -20.20 2.10
C GLU A 188 -29.86 -19.55 1.57
N ASP A 189 -29.75 -18.66 0.58
CA ASP A 189 -30.89 -18.02 -0.10
C ASP A 189 -31.73 -18.99 -0.95
N VAL A 190 -31.20 -20.18 -1.25
CA VAL A 190 -31.87 -21.21 -2.08
C VAL A 190 -31.81 -22.58 -1.40
N MET A 191 -30.61 -23.03 -1.05
CA MET A 191 -30.35 -24.23 -0.26
C MET A 191 -28.97 -24.12 0.40
N LEU A 192 -28.90 -24.25 1.73
CA LEU A 192 -27.63 -24.20 2.44
C LEU A 192 -26.69 -25.34 1.96
N LEU A 193 -25.62 -24.97 1.26
CA LEU A 193 -24.62 -25.88 0.70
C LEU A 193 -23.45 -26.07 1.66
N ARG A 194 -22.91 -24.96 2.18
CA ARG A 194 -21.74 -24.92 3.06
C ARG A 194 -21.88 -23.81 4.10
N ASP A 195 -21.16 -23.95 5.21
CA ASP A 195 -21.04 -22.93 6.26
C ASP A 195 -19.56 -22.77 6.60
N MET A 196 -18.95 -21.67 6.16
CA MET A 196 -17.52 -21.42 6.38
C MET A 196 -17.22 -21.11 7.85
N ALA A 197 -18.20 -20.60 8.61
CA ALA A 197 -18.06 -20.33 10.03
C ALA A 197 -18.18 -21.61 10.86
N ASN A 198 -19.05 -22.54 10.48
CA ASN A 198 -19.26 -23.81 11.16
C ASN A 198 -19.45 -24.98 10.17
N PRO A 199 -18.37 -25.51 9.57
CA PRO A 199 -18.47 -26.62 8.61
C PRO A 199 -19.22 -27.86 9.14
N HIS A 200 -19.10 -28.16 10.44
CA HIS A 200 -19.81 -29.29 11.06
C HIS A 200 -21.34 -29.15 11.04
N SER A 201 -21.89 -27.95 10.81
CA SER A 201 -23.34 -27.77 10.69
C SER A 201 -23.92 -28.44 9.44
N ILE A 202 -23.07 -28.71 8.45
CA ILE A 202 -23.45 -29.30 7.17
C ILE A 202 -23.33 -30.82 7.27
N THR A 203 -24.46 -31.51 7.27
CA THR A 203 -24.51 -32.97 7.54
C THR A 203 -25.15 -33.79 6.40
N ASN A 204 -25.76 -33.12 5.41
CA ASN A 204 -26.67 -33.77 4.45
C ASN A 204 -26.53 -33.31 2.99
N PHE A 205 -25.40 -32.68 2.61
CA PHE A 205 -25.13 -32.36 1.21
C PHE A 205 -24.19 -33.41 0.59
N GLY A 206 -24.68 -34.11 -0.46
CA GLY A 206 -23.91 -34.83 -1.49
C GLY A 206 -22.84 -35.86 -1.08
N ILE A 207 -23.13 -37.15 -1.34
CA ILE A 207 -22.24 -38.33 -1.36
C ILE A 207 -22.00 -39.02 0.00
N PHE A 208 -21.90 -38.31 1.13
CA PHE A 208 -21.77 -38.93 2.47
C PHE A 208 -22.92 -38.56 3.41
N PRO A 209 -24.04 -39.31 3.42
CA PRO A 209 -25.11 -39.04 4.37
C PRO A 209 -24.61 -39.18 5.82
N ASN A 210 -24.91 -38.19 6.67
CA ASN A 210 -24.57 -38.15 8.09
C ASN A 210 -23.09 -37.98 8.43
N ARG A 211 -22.26 -37.50 7.50
CA ARG A 211 -20.87 -37.14 7.79
C ARG A 211 -20.70 -35.61 7.75
N PRO A 212 -20.44 -34.95 8.88
CA PRO A 212 -20.19 -33.51 8.88
C PRO A 212 -18.92 -33.14 8.12
N TYR A 213 -18.87 -31.91 7.60
CA TYR A 213 -17.76 -31.43 6.78
C TYR A 213 -16.57 -31.00 7.67
N PRO A 214 -15.31 -31.29 7.27
CA PRO A 214 -14.14 -30.95 8.08
C PRO A 214 -13.95 -29.44 8.22
N GLN A 215 -13.51 -29.02 9.40
CA GLN A 215 -13.12 -27.64 9.70
C GLN A 215 -11.61 -27.47 9.89
N ILE A 216 -10.88 -28.60 10.07
CA ILE A 216 -9.43 -28.63 10.11
C ILE A 216 -8.86 -29.62 9.08
N TYR A 217 -7.63 -29.38 8.66
CA TYR A 217 -6.95 -30.23 7.68
C TYR A 217 -6.76 -31.65 8.21
N GLN A 218 -7.16 -32.64 7.40
CA GLN A 218 -7.12 -34.06 7.76
C GLN A 218 -7.81 -34.38 9.10
N GLU A 219 -8.89 -33.64 9.42
CA GLU A 219 -9.65 -33.83 10.65
C GLU A 219 -10.10 -35.30 10.81
N PRO A 220 -9.73 -35.98 11.92
CA PRO A 220 -10.13 -37.37 12.15
C PRO A 220 -11.64 -37.54 12.09
N SER A 221 -12.11 -38.56 11.37
CA SER A 221 -13.54 -38.87 11.15
C SER A 221 -14.32 -37.91 10.24
N PHE A 222 -13.85 -36.68 10.00
CA PHE A 222 -14.55 -35.71 9.13
C PHE A 222 -13.92 -35.59 7.74
N TRP A 223 -12.60 -35.71 7.62
CA TRP A 223 -11.88 -35.59 6.34
C TRP A 223 -12.18 -36.72 5.35
N ASP A 224 -12.59 -36.39 4.13
CA ASP A 224 -12.84 -37.41 3.11
C ASP A 224 -11.58 -37.81 2.35
N PHE A 225 -11.09 -39.03 2.61
CA PHE A 225 -9.95 -39.62 1.90
C PHE A 225 -10.30 -40.14 0.50
N ASN A 226 -11.58 -40.17 0.12
CA ASN A 226 -11.98 -40.35 -1.28
C ASN A 226 -11.89 -39.03 -2.07
N ASN A 227 -11.52 -37.93 -1.39
CA ASN A 227 -11.24 -36.62 -1.95
C ASN A 227 -12.39 -36.00 -2.74
N GLN A 228 -13.62 -36.14 -2.22
CA GLN A 228 -14.74 -35.32 -2.67
C GLN A 228 -14.39 -33.84 -2.42
N GLN A 229 -14.35 -33.06 -3.51
CA GLN A 229 -13.82 -31.70 -3.50
C GLN A 229 -14.60 -30.73 -2.61
N HIS A 230 -15.93 -30.72 -2.68
CA HIS A 230 -16.81 -29.87 -1.89
C HIS A 230 -16.79 -30.20 -0.39
N HIS A 231 -16.44 -31.43 -0.03
CA HIS A 231 -16.36 -31.87 1.37
C HIS A 231 -15.10 -31.33 2.02
N ASN A 232 -13.93 -31.56 1.42
CA ASN A 232 -12.67 -31.11 2.01
C ASN A 232 -12.45 -29.58 1.84
N SER A 233 -13.11 -28.93 0.88
CA SER A 233 -12.96 -27.49 0.60
C SER A 233 -13.21 -26.60 1.82
N THR A 234 -14.10 -27.01 2.72
CA THR A 234 -14.49 -26.24 3.90
C THR A 234 -13.34 -25.97 4.87
N VAL A 235 -12.21 -26.68 4.77
CA VAL A 235 -11.00 -26.33 5.52
C VAL A 235 -10.41 -25.00 5.04
N LEU A 236 -10.37 -24.76 3.73
CA LEU A 236 -9.92 -23.47 3.16
C LEU A 236 -10.96 -22.39 3.43
N SER A 237 -12.25 -22.73 3.33
CA SER A 237 -13.32 -21.78 3.65
C SER A 237 -13.30 -21.38 5.13
N LYS A 238 -13.09 -22.34 6.04
CA LYS A 238 -12.91 -22.08 7.47
C LYS A 238 -11.65 -21.28 7.77
N TRP A 239 -10.55 -21.54 7.06
CA TRP A 239 -9.32 -20.75 7.18
C TRP A 239 -9.59 -19.27 6.88
N PHE A 240 -10.31 -18.97 5.80
CA PHE A 240 -10.62 -17.59 5.43
C PHE A 240 -11.51 -16.91 6.48
N HIS A 241 -12.55 -17.59 6.95
CA HIS A 241 -13.36 -17.11 8.08
C HIS A 241 -12.50 -16.83 9.32
N THR A 242 -11.58 -17.72 9.68
CA THR A 242 -10.70 -17.53 10.84
C THR A 242 -9.74 -16.35 10.63
N LEU A 243 -9.23 -16.16 9.42
CA LEU A 243 -8.34 -15.05 9.08
C LEU A 243 -9.02 -13.68 9.23
N THR A 244 -10.30 -13.58 8.88
CA THR A 244 -11.07 -12.32 8.90
C THR A 244 -11.79 -12.04 10.22
N THR A 245 -12.10 -13.08 11.00
CA THR A 245 -12.84 -12.94 12.28
C THR A 245 -11.98 -13.17 13.53
N GLY A 246 -10.86 -13.87 13.38
CA GLY A 246 -10.01 -14.28 14.49
C GLY A 246 -10.49 -15.55 15.20
N ASN A 247 -11.64 -16.11 14.82
CA ASN A 247 -12.24 -17.27 15.50
C ASN A 247 -11.90 -18.57 14.75
N GLY A 248 -11.01 -19.38 15.35
CA GLY A 248 -10.52 -20.63 14.77
C GLY A 248 -10.88 -21.88 15.59
N PRO A 249 -10.95 -23.06 14.96
CA PRO A 249 -11.36 -24.28 15.64
C PRO A 249 -10.32 -24.78 16.67
N ASN A 250 -9.02 -24.53 16.44
CA ASN A 250 -7.94 -24.86 17.38
C ASN A 250 -7.34 -23.63 18.08
N GLY A 251 -8.07 -22.52 18.16
CA GLY A 251 -7.65 -21.30 18.86
C GLY A 251 -7.90 -20.02 18.08
N ASN A 252 -7.94 -18.90 18.80
CA ASN A 252 -8.19 -17.59 18.22
C ASN A 252 -6.89 -16.90 17.77
N ILE A 253 -7.00 -16.08 16.73
CA ILE A 253 -5.89 -15.33 16.13
C ILE A 253 -6.26 -13.84 16.04
N THR A 254 -5.26 -12.97 15.89
CA THR A 254 -5.52 -11.55 15.57
C THR A 254 -5.94 -11.45 14.10
N PRO A 255 -7.19 -11.05 13.79
CA PRO A 255 -7.67 -11.02 12.42
C PRO A 255 -7.04 -9.90 11.61
N ILE A 256 -7.19 -10.01 10.29
CA ILE A 256 -6.95 -8.91 9.35
C ILE A 256 -8.26 -8.44 8.74
N SER A 257 -8.23 -7.29 8.06
CA SER A 257 -9.39 -6.83 7.31
C SER A 257 -9.76 -7.86 6.24
N PHE A 258 -11.05 -7.90 5.90
CA PHE A 258 -11.56 -8.78 4.85
C PHE A 258 -10.93 -8.45 3.49
N GLU A 259 -10.67 -7.16 3.27
CA GLU A 259 -10.03 -6.60 2.09
C GLU A 259 -8.56 -7.05 1.98
N ASP A 260 -7.80 -7.03 3.09
CA ASP A 260 -6.43 -7.55 3.13
C ASP A 260 -6.44 -9.07 2.86
N ALA A 261 -7.36 -9.81 3.48
CA ALA A 261 -7.49 -11.26 3.29
C ALA A 261 -7.78 -11.63 1.83
N MET A 262 -8.72 -10.94 1.17
CA MET A 262 -8.98 -11.19 -0.25
C MET A 262 -7.80 -10.78 -1.14
N SER A 263 -7.04 -9.75 -0.76
CA SER A 263 -5.82 -9.37 -1.48
C SER A 263 -4.76 -10.47 -1.40
N VAL A 264 -4.58 -11.10 -0.23
CA VAL A 264 -3.72 -12.28 -0.06
C VAL A 264 -4.18 -13.43 -0.96
N VAL A 265 -5.49 -13.70 -1.01
CA VAL A 265 -6.05 -14.78 -1.84
C VAL A 265 -5.79 -14.54 -3.32
N TYR A 266 -6.13 -13.36 -3.83
CA TYR A 266 -5.92 -13.00 -5.24
C TYR A 266 -4.44 -13.07 -5.62
N TRP A 267 -3.56 -12.41 -4.85
CA TRP A 267 -2.12 -12.43 -5.13
C TRP A 267 -1.51 -13.82 -4.98
N GLY A 268 -2.01 -14.62 -4.03
CA GLY A 268 -1.65 -16.02 -3.88
C GLY A 268 -1.96 -16.81 -5.15
N LEU A 269 -3.20 -16.73 -5.65
CA LEU A 269 -3.62 -17.39 -6.89
C LEU A 269 -2.81 -16.93 -8.10
N GLU A 270 -2.61 -15.63 -8.28
CA GLU A 270 -1.91 -15.10 -9.44
C GLU A 270 -0.41 -15.44 -9.46
N ASN A 271 0.25 -15.41 -8.30
CA ASN A 271 1.71 -15.37 -8.25
C ASN A 271 2.39 -16.56 -7.57
N TYR A 272 1.73 -17.22 -6.62
CA TYR A 272 2.37 -18.20 -5.73
C TYR A 272 1.74 -19.59 -5.76
N ILE A 273 0.51 -19.72 -6.26
CA ILE A 273 -0.24 -20.99 -6.34
C ILE A 273 -0.17 -21.57 -7.76
N TYR A 274 -0.08 -22.89 -7.82
CA TYR A 274 -0.05 -23.68 -9.04
C TYR A 274 -1.16 -24.71 -9.02
N GLY A 275 -1.57 -25.16 -10.20
CA GLY A 275 -2.70 -26.08 -10.38
C GLY A 275 -2.58 -27.41 -9.65
N ASP A 276 -1.38 -27.85 -9.32
CA ASP A 276 -1.07 -29.13 -8.69
C ASP A 276 -0.84 -29.02 -7.18
N TYR A 277 -1.22 -27.90 -6.55
CA TYR A 277 -0.98 -27.66 -5.13
C TYR A 277 -1.87 -28.48 -4.20
N ASN A 278 -1.30 -28.87 -3.06
CA ASN A 278 -2.00 -29.42 -1.91
C ASN A 278 -2.20 -28.32 -0.84
N TYR A 279 -2.93 -28.58 0.25
CA TYR A 279 -3.19 -27.58 1.29
C TYR A 279 -1.90 -27.02 1.93
N PRO A 280 -0.89 -27.83 2.32
CA PRO A 280 0.38 -27.31 2.82
C PRO A 280 1.08 -26.33 1.85
N ASN A 281 1.10 -26.65 0.55
CA ASN A 281 1.70 -25.79 -0.47
C ASN A 281 0.91 -24.48 -0.64
N ALA A 282 -0.43 -24.57 -0.67
CA ALA A 282 -1.30 -23.40 -0.73
C ALA A 282 -1.14 -22.50 0.52
N ALA A 283 -1.03 -23.11 1.71
CA ALA A 283 -0.80 -22.39 2.96
C ALA A 283 0.50 -21.61 2.94
N ASN A 284 1.58 -22.22 2.47
CA ASN A 284 2.86 -21.57 2.31
C ASN A 284 2.81 -20.45 1.25
N ALA A 285 2.11 -20.66 0.13
CA ALA A 285 1.95 -19.67 -0.93
C ALA A 285 1.18 -18.42 -0.49
N LEU A 286 0.05 -18.60 0.21
CA LEU A 286 -0.74 -17.48 0.75
C LEU A 286 0.07 -16.70 1.80
N ARG A 287 0.89 -17.38 2.60
CA ARG A 287 1.82 -16.72 3.52
C ARG A 287 2.90 -15.92 2.78
N MET A 288 3.46 -16.45 1.69
CA MET A 288 4.42 -15.70 0.86
C MET A 288 3.76 -14.49 0.20
N ALA A 289 2.53 -14.63 -0.30
CA ALA A 289 1.75 -13.53 -0.86
C ALA A 289 1.53 -12.41 0.17
N ALA A 290 1.20 -12.75 1.42
CA ALA A 290 1.06 -11.76 2.49
C ALA A 290 2.39 -11.06 2.83
N GLY A 291 3.51 -11.79 2.80
CA GLY A 291 4.84 -11.19 2.97
C GLY A 291 5.20 -10.22 1.85
N ALA A 292 4.85 -10.54 0.60
CA ALA A 292 5.10 -9.66 -0.54
C ALA A 292 4.21 -8.41 -0.55
N LEU A 293 2.94 -8.55 -0.15
CA LEU A 293 1.98 -7.44 -0.11
C LEU A 293 2.25 -6.45 1.03
N PHE A 294 2.50 -6.98 2.23
CA PHE A 294 2.53 -6.19 3.46
C PHE A 294 3.92 -6.08 4.07
N GLY A 295 4.93 -6.69 3.46
CA GLY A 295 6.28 -6.82 3.99
C GLY A 295 6.48 -8.07 4.83
N GLU A 296 7.69 -8.63 4.79
CA GLU A 296 8.08 -9.77 5.62
C GLU A 296 7.95 -9.40 7.10
N CYS A 297 7.41 -10.30 7.91
CA CYS A 297 7.07 -10.04 9.32
C CYS A 297 5.96 -9.00 9.54
N SER A 298 5.08 -8.80 8.57
CA SER A 298 3.86 -8.03 8.78
C SER A 298 2.86 -8.73 9.71
N PRO A 299 1.97 -7.97 10.38
CA PRO A 299 0.81 -8.54 11.08
C PRO A 299 -0.02 -9.45 10.17
N GLN A 300 -0.18 -9.09 8.90
CA GLN A 300 -0.94 -9.85 7.91
C GLN A 300 -0.33 -11.21 7.63
N GLN A 301 0.99 -11.27 7.38
CA GLN A 301 1.69 -12.54 7.17
C GLN A 301 1.62 -13.46 8.40
N ARG A 302 1.73 -12.88 9.61
CA ARG A 302 1.53 -13.61 10.87
C ARG A 302 0.11 -14.15 11.01
N ALA A 303 -0.90 -13.36 10.69
CA ALA A 303 -2.30 -13.78 10.78
C ALA A 303 -2.63 -14.91 9.80
N VAL A 304 -2.10 -14.87 8.57
CA VAL A 304 -2.24 -15.94 7.57
C VAL A 304 -1.66 -17.26 8.11
N ALA A 305 -0.44 -17.24 8.65
CA ALA A 305 0.18 -18.40 9.26
C ALA A 305 -0.61 -18.91 10.48
N ALA A 306 -1.03 -18.00 11.37
CA ALA A 306 -1.78 -18.35 12.56
C ALA A 306 -3.15 -18.97 12.21
N ALA A 307 -3.85 -18.44 11.20
CA ALA A 307 -5.12 -19.00 10.74
C ALA A 307 -4.95 -20.42 10.17
N TRP A 308 -3.87 -20.70 9.44
CA TRP A 308 -3.55 -22.06 8.99
C TRP A 308 -3.29 -23.01 10.16
N GLY A 309 -2.54 -22.54 11.16
CA GLY A 309 -2.36 -23.26 12.43
C GLY A 309 -3.68 -23.57 13.13
N ALA A 310 -4.59 -22.60 13.16
CA ALA A 310 -5.91 -22.75 13.76
C ALA A 310 -6.78 -23.78 13.03
N VAL A 311 -6.62 -23.95 11.71
CA VAL A 311 -7.28 -25.01 10.93
C VAL A 311 -6.44 -26.29 10.79
N GLY A 312 -5.51 -26.54 11.71
CA GLY A 312 -4.82 -27.83 11.83
C GLY A 312 -3.62 -28.03 10.90
N LEU A 313 -3.17 -26.99 10.18
CA LEU A 313 -1.92 -27.00 9.43
C LEU A 313 -0.85 -26.23 10.20
N PRO A 314 0.04 -26.92 10.96
CA PRO A 314 1.07 -26.23 11.71
C PRO A 314 2.07 -25.60 10.76
N THR A 315 1.91 -24.29 10.52
CA THR A 315 2.95 -23.50 9.88
C THR A 315 3.91 -23.08 10.97
N THR A 316 5.11 -23.67 11.00
CA THR A 316 6.25 -23.13 11.75
C THR A 316 6.68 -21.83 11.10
N TYR A 317 5.89 -20.78 11.28
CA TYR A 317 6.22 -19.47 10.77
C TYR A 317 7.16 -18.77 11.75
N VAL A 318 8.41 -18.65 11.32
CA VAL A 318 9.41 -17.86 11.99
C VAL A 318 9.74 -16.70 11.08
N CYS A 319 9.73 -15.50 11.67
CA CYS A 319 10.20 -14.31 11.01
C CYS A 319 11.61 -14.50 10.43
N SER A 320 11.86 -13.97 9.23
CA SER A 320 13.23 -13.86 8.73
C SER A 320 14.09 -13.13 9.77
N PRO A 321 15.29 -13.64 10.12
CA PRO A 321 16.15 -13.01 11.11
C PRO A 321 16.45 -11.53 10.83
N ASP A 322 16.45 -11.14 9.55
CA ASP A 322 16.74 -9.77 9.12
C ASP A 322 15.56 -8.81 9.28
N CYS A 323 14.33 -9.35 9.37
CA CYS A 323 13.09 -8.60 9.55
C CYS A 323 12.50 -8.75 10.96
N ASN A 324 13.15 -9.50 11.85
CA ASN A 324 12.69 -9.74 13.21
C ASN A 324 13.20 -8.67 14.20
N PHE A 325 13.05 -7.39 13.89
CA PHE A 325 13.45 -6.30 14.77
C PHE A 325 12.26 -5.63 15.47
N ALA A 326 12.48 -5.07 16.66
CA ALA A 326 11.48 -4.34 17.42
C ALA A 326 12.10 -3.21 18.25
N ALA A 327 11.27 -2.22 18.59
CA ALA A 327 11.65 -1.15 19.51
C ALA A 327 11.74 -1.65 20.97
N THR A 328 12.67 -1.11 21.75
CA THR A 328 12.71 -1.28 23.21
C THR A 328 11.88 -0.19 23.92
N SER A 329 12.12 0.02 25.22
CA SER A 329 11.47 1.09 25.99
C SER A 329 11.71 2.48 25.39
N PHE A 330 10.68 3.31 25.39
CA PHE A 330 10.71 4.71 24.97
C PHE A 330 10.99 5.63 26.17
N THR A 331 11.85 6.63 25.96
CA THR A 331 12.10 7.70 26.94
C THR A 331 12.13 9.07 26.25
N PRO A 332 11.79 10.17 26.93
CA PRO A 332 11.24 10.25 28.29
C PRO A 332 9.74 9.95 28.34
N THR A 333 9.20 9.61 29.52
CA THR A 333 7.75 9.40 29.73
C THR A 333 7.06 10.59 30.40
N SER A 334 7.81 11.47 31.08
CA SER A 334 7.31 12.73 31.62
C SER A 334 8.37 13.83 31.56
N VAL A 335 7.93 15.04 31.19
CA VAL A 335 8.78 16.20 30.92
C VAL A 335 8.07 17.50 31.32
N ALA A 336 8.83 18.57 31.50
CA ALA A 336 8.27 19.91 31.72
C ALA A 336 7.86 20.58 30.40
N CYS A 337 6.92 21.53 30.45
CA CYS A 337 6.54 22.30 29.25
C CYS A 337 7.72 23.05 28.64
N ASN A 338 7.81 23.01 27.30
CA ASN A 338 8.89 23.60 26.52
C ASN A 338 10.31 23.10 26.90
N GLN A 339 10.42 21.97 27.59
CA GLN A 339 11.71 21.35 27.87
C GLN A 339 12.32 20.82 26.57
N ALA A 340 13.63 21.02 26.37
CA ALA A 340 14.38 20.29 25.35
C ALA A 340 14.51 18.83 25.79
N ILE A 341 14.03 17.91 24.97
CA ILE A 341 13.94 16.49 25.28
C ILE A 341 14.57 15.68 24.15
N THR A 342 15.15 14.53 24.49
CA THR A 342 15.62 13.55 23.51
C THR A 342 14.68 12.37 23.52
N LEU A 343 13.85 12.25 22.48
CA LEU A 343 13.10 11.02 22.23
C LEU A 343 14.12 9.93 21.95
N ASN A 344 14.12 8.88 22.74
CA ASN A 344 15.10 7.80 22.62
C ASN A 344 14.40 6.45 22.71
N THR A 345 14.88 5.54 21.88
CA THR A 345 14.50 4.13 21.87
C THR A 345 15.77 3.28 21.75
N GLY A 346 15.59 1.97 21.72
CA GLY A 346 16.60 1.01 21.30
C GLY A 346 15.97 0.04 20.31
N CYS A 347 16.81 -0.80 19.72
CA CYS A 347 16.37 -1.91 18.89
C CYS A 347 16.74 -3.23 19.55
N THR A 348 15.80 -4.16 19.52
CA THR A 348 15.95 -5.53 19.97
C THR A 348 15.43 -6.49 18.89
N VAL A 349 15.71 -7.78 19.07
CA VAL A 349 14.99 -8.83 18.36
C VAL A 349 13.51 -8.77 18.75
N GLY A 350 12.63 -8.93 17.76
CA GLY A 350 11.18 -9.00 17.93
C GLY A 350 10.72 -10.32 18.57
N SER A 351 9.53 -10.79 18.18
CA SER A 351 8.91 -12.00 18.73
C SER A 351 9.79 -13.25 18.58
N SER A 352 9.44 -14.32 19.32
CA SER A 352 10.15 -15.61 19.32
C SER A 352 10.49 -16.10 17.91
N GLY A 353 11.78 -16.34 17.65
CA GLY A 353 12.29 -16.76 16.35
C GLY A 353 13.82 -16.78 16.29
N TYR A 354 14.37 -17.06 15.10
CA TYR A 354 15.80 -16.98 14.84
C TYR A 354 16.25 -15.52 14.88
N SER A 355 17.20 -15.19 15.74
CA SER A 355 17.96 -13.95 15.68
C SER A 355 19.30 -14.21 15.03
N ASN A 356 19.81 -13.23 14.31
CA ASN A 356 21.23 -13.16 14.00
C ASN A 356 21.81 -11.96 14.77
N GLY A 357 23.13 -11.91 14.98
CA GLY A 357 23.77 -10.80 15.69
C GLY A 357 23.62 -9.42 14.99
N TRP A 358 22.92 -9.37 13.86
CA TRP A 358 22.83 -8.24 12.93
C TRP A 358 21.39 -7.77 12.70
N THR A 359 20.40 -8.29 13.44
CA THR A 359 18.98 -8.00 13.22
C THR A 359 18.67 -6.49 13.23
N CYS A 360 19.30 -5.73 14.14
CA CYS A 360 19.15 -4.27 14.23
C CYS A 360 20.06 -3.47 13.28
N GLN A 361 20.96 -4.12 12.55
CA GLN A 361 21.86 -3.45 11.62
C GLN A 361 21.08 -2.95 10.39
N GLY A 362 21.33 -1.70 10.01
CA GLY A 362 20.71 -1.08 8.84
C GLY A 362 19.25 -0.65 9.04
N VAL A 363 18.74 -0.73 10.28
CA VAL A 363 17.42 -0.18 10.62
C VAL A 363 17.48 1.34 10.70
N THR A 364 16.56 2.00 10.01
CA THR A 364 16.31 3.44 10.10
C THR A 364 15.11 3.73 11.00
N TYR A 365 15.17 4.86 11.69
CA TYR A 365 14.19 5.32 12.67
C TYR A 365 13.58 6.62 12.16
N SER A 366 12.25 6.67 12.11
CA SER A 366 11.49 7.87 11.76
C SER A 366 10.49 8.16 12.86
N TYR A 367 10.69 9.28 13.56
CA TYR A 367 9.76 9.71 14.61
C TYR A 367 8.68 10.60 14.00
N SER A 368 7.53 10.64 14.65
CA SER A 368 6.48 11.61 14.37
C SER A 368 5.73 11.97 15.65
N GLY A 369 5.08 13.13 15.65
CA GLY A 369 4.37 13.64 16.82
C GLY A 369 4.54 15.15 17.00
N PRO A 370 4.05 15.71 18.10
CA PRO A 370 4.15 17.13 18.39
C PRO A 370 5.60 17.63 18.35
N ASN A 371 5.84 18.72 17.64
CA ASN A 371 7.15 19.38 17.53
C ASN A 371 8.30 18.48 17.00
N VAL A 372 7.99 17.31 16.45
CA VAL A 372 8.95 16.43 15.77
C VAL A 372 9.19 16.97 14.36
N PRO A 373 10.41 17.40 14.01
CA PRO A 373 10.74 17.72 12.62
C PRO A 373 10.82 16.42 11.80
N TYR A 374 10.73 16.52 10.48
CA TYR A 374 11.00 15.37 9.62
C TYR A 374 12.41 14.80 9.89
N ASN A 375 12.48 13.54 10.31
CA ASN A 375 13.72 12.94 10.79
C ASN A 375 13.82 11.44 10.42
N SER A 376 14.28 11.15 9.21
CA SER A 376 14.71 9.78 8.88
C SER A 376 16.21 9.65 9.12
N SER A 377 16.64 8.78 10.02
CA SER A 377 18.06 8.55 10.29
C SER A 377 18.35 7.16 10.86
N TYR A 378 19.62 6.77 10.92
CA TYR A 378 20.06 5.57 11.64
C TYR A 378 20.20 5.79 13.17
N SER A 379 19.85 6.99 13.67
CA SER A 379 19.91 7.31 15.09
C SER A 379 18.66 6.79 15.81
N THR A 380 18.85 6.09 16.93
CA THR A 380 17.78 5.68 17.84
C THR A 380 17.26 6.83 18.70
N SER A 381 17.75 8.05 18.47
CA SER A 381 17.42 9.22 19.26
C SER A 381 17.18 10.46 18.40
N LEU A 382 16.24 11.31 18.86
CA LEU A 382 15.90 12.59 18.25
C LEU A 382 15.68 13.67 19.31
N ASN A 383 16.32 14.81 19.13
CA ASN A 383 16.08 16.00 19.96
C ASN A 383 14.84 16.77 19.48
N VAL A 384 13.90 17.02 20.39
CA VAL A 384 12.68 17.82 20.15
C VAL A 384 12.39 18.73 21.34
N THR A 385 11.47 19.68 21.16
CA THR A 385 10.98 20.51 22.27
C THR A 385 9.61 20.02 22.71
N ALA A 386 9.44 19.74 24.00
CA ALA A 386 8.16 19.34 24.56
C ALA A 386 7.09 20.44 24.33
N PRO A 387 5.82 20.07 24.08
CA PRO A 387 4.71 21.00 23.96
C PRO A 387 4.61 22.04 25.09
N SER A 388 3.97 23.16 24.79
CA SER A 388 3.90 24.33 25.67
C SER A 388 2.75 24.29 26.66
N THR A 389 1.81 23.36 26.49
CA THR A 389 0.64 23.18 27.37
C THR A 389 0.67 21.81 28.02
N SER A 390 0.20 21.74 29.27
CA SER A 390 0.11 20.48 30.01
C SER A 390 -0.83 19.50 29.29
N GLY A 391 -0.44 18.24 29.21
CA GLY A 391 -1.23 17.24 28.51
C GLY A 391 -0.48 15.94 28.29
N ASN A 392 -1.20 14.94 27.78
CA ASN A 392 -0.61 13.69 27.35
C ASN A 392 -0.47 13.71 25.83
N TYR A 393 0.77 13.62 25.35
CA TYR A 393 1.08 13.76 23.92
C TYR A 393 1.57 12.44 23.35
N GLN A 394 0.94 12.01 22.26
CA GLN A 394 1.34 10.79 21.56
C GLN A 394 2.42 11.09 20.51
N TYR A 395 3.48 10.31 20.57
CA TYR A 395 4.53 10.24 19.57
C TYR A 395 4.49 8.86 18.92
N SER A 396 5.00 8.77 17.69
CA SER A 396 5.17 7.51 16.99
C SER A 396 6.61 7.33 16.53
N LEU A 397 7.03 6.08 16.40
CA LEU A 397 8.29 5.67 15.79
C LEU A 397 7.98 4.61 14.74
N ALA A 398 8.36 4.87 13.49
CA ALA A 398 8.46 3.86 12.46
C ALA A 398 9.91 3.35 12.37
N MET A 399 10.09 2.04 12.41
CA MET A 399 11.39 1.39 12.19
C MET A 399 11.36 0.68 10.84
N SER A 400 12.24 1.07 9.91
CA SER A 400 12.27 0.50 8.56
C SER A 400 13.65 -0.04 8.21
N LYS A 401 13.69 -0.99 7.28
CA LYS A 401 14.93 -1.52 6.71
C LYS A 401 14.84 -1.43 5.17
N PRO A 402 15.21 -0.28 4.58
CA PRO A 402 14.79 0.13 3.23
C PRO A 402 15.20 -0.79 2.06
N SER A 403 16.02 -1.82 2.29
CA SER A 403 16.53 -2.75 1.27
C SER A 403 16.16 -4.22 1.50
N SER A 404 15.33 -4.51 2.50
CA SER A 404 15.11 -5.90 2.95
C SER A 404 13.69 -6.42 2.75
N GLY A 405 12.77 -5.62 2.17
CA GLY A 405 11.36 -5.98 2.02
C GLY A 405 10.65 -6.26 3.34
N CYS A 406 11.23 -5.82 4.47
CA CYS A 406 10.67 -6.01 5.79
C CYS A 406 9.49 -5.08 6.02
N TYR A 407 8.49 -5.58 6.75
CA TYR A 407 7.45 -4.74 7.32
C TYR A 407 8.07 -3.61 8.17
N THR A 408 7.49 -2.42 8.09
CA THR A 408 7.89 -1.26 8.88
C THR A 408 6.97 -1.16 10.11
N PRO A 409 7.36 -1.73 11.27
CA PRO A 409 6.55 -1.58 12.48
C PRO A 409 6.53 -0.13 12.93
N THR A 410 5.32 0.32 13.27
CA THR A 410 5.07 1.61 13.91
C THR A 410 4.68 1.39 15.37
N TYR A 411 5.38 2.07 16.27
CA TYR A 411 5.15 2.05 17.70
C TYR A 411 4.64 3.41 18.14
N THR A 412 3.63 3.44 19.00
CA THR A 412 3.14 4.68 19.62
C THR A 412 3.50 4.71 21.09
N PHE A 413 3.88 5.88 21.59
CA PHE A 413 4.19 6.09 23.00
C PHE A 413 3.78 7.48 23.44
N ASN A 414 3.52 7.61 24.74
CA ASN A 414 2.97 8.82 25.33
C ASN A 414 4.02 9.54 26.18
N VAL A 415 4.10 10.86 26.04
CA VAL A 415 4.91 11.73 26.89
C VAL A 415 3.97 12.67 27.65
N ASN A 416 4.00 12.56 28.97
CA ASN A 416 3.23 13.43 29.84
C ASN A 416 3.98 14.75 30.06
N VAL A 417 3.36 15.86 29.66
CA VAL A 417 3.93 17.20 29.75
C VAL A 417 3.29 17.94 30.93
N ASN A 418 4.11 18.42 31.86
CA ASN A 418 3.68 19.12 33.08
C ASN A 418 4.26 20.54 33.14
N CYS A 419 3.43 21.57 33.04
CA CYS A 419 3.92 22.96 33.02
C CYS A 419 4.31 23.53 34.39
N GLY A 420 3.86 22.95 35.50
CA GLY A 420 3.99 23.58 36.82
C GLY A 420 3.35 24.97 36.87
N SER A 421 3.64 25.76 37.91
CA SER A 421 3.18 27.14 38.09
C SER A 421 4.28 28.21 37.90
N THR A 422 5.52 27.80 37.62
CA THR A 422 6.69 28.70 37.50
C THR A 422 7.50 28.40 36.23
N ALA A 423 7.96 29.45 35.55
CA ALA A 423 8.77 29.34 34.35
C ALA A 423 10.16 28.76 34.70
N ASN A 424 10.45 27.55 34.22
CA ASN A 424 11.75 26.90 34.44
C ASN A 424 12.86 27.65 33.67
N CYS A 425 13.74 28.37 34.39
CA CYS A 425 14.89 29.08 33.82
C CYS A 425 16.19 28.24 33.75
N ASN A 426 16.11 26.91 33.86
CA ASN A 426 17.26 26.03 33.66
C ASN A 426 17.40 25.65 32.18
N PHE A 427 18.48 26.11 31.54
CA PHE A 427 18.82 25.84 30.14
C PHE A 427 20.12 25.03 29.99
N SER A 428 20.61 24.42 31.08
CA SER A 428 21.85 23.63 31.08
C SER A 428 21.78 22.37 30.22
N SER A 429 20.58 21.88 29.91
CA SER A 429 20.33 20.71 29.06
C SER A 429 20.29 21.04 27.55
N GLY A 430 20.47 22.30 27.16
CA GLY A 430 20.49 22.72 25.76
C GLY A 430 19.53 23.88 25.43
N PRO A 431 19.46 24.28 24.14
CA PRO A 431 18.59 25.35 23.68
C PRO A 431 17.11 25.09 23.95
N ARG A 432 16.38 26.14 24.35
CA ARG A 432 14.92 26.14 24.48
C ARG A 432 14.28 27.04 23.45
N TYR A 433 13.44 26.50 22.58
CA TYR A 433 12.67 27.27 21.61
C TYR A 433 11.73 28.25 22.31
N VAL A 434 11.64 29.48 21.79
CA VAL A 434 10.76 30.55 22.31
C VAL A 434 10.00 31.30 21.22
N GLY A 435 10.25 31.04 19.93
CA GLY A 435 9.52 31.70 18.85
C GLY A 435 10.24 31.61 17.51
N THR A 436 9.76 32.34 16.51
CA THR A 436 10.39 32.43 15.19
C THR A 436 10.67 33.87 14.78
N TRP A 437 11.72 34.08 14.00
CA TRP A 437 12.07 35.37 13.44
C TRP A 437 12.72 35.22 12.07
N ASN A 438 12.13 35.80 11.02
CA ASN A 438 12.65 35.75 9.64
C ASN A 438 13.07 34.34 9.19
N GLY A 439 12.27 33.33 9.53
CA GLY A 439 12.54 31.95 9.16
C GLY A 439 13.57 31.21 10.02
N LEU A 440 14.10 31.84 11.06
CA LEU A 440 14.98 31.23 12.05
C LEU A 440 14.19 30.85 13.32
N ASN A 441 14.65 29.80 14.00
CA ASN A 441 14.19 29.49 15.35
C ASN A 441 14.80 30.48 16.33
N VAL A 442 13.98 31.11 17.14
CA VAL A 442 14.43 31.88 18.30
C VAL A 442 14.47 30.94 19.49
N GLN A 443 15.61 30.91 20.18
CA GLN A 443 15.87 30.01 21.28
C GLN A 443 16.54 30.76 22.44
N ILE A 444 16.32 30.34 23.68
CA ILE A 444 17.17 30.71 24.81
C ILE A 444 18.23 29.63 24.98
N ARG A 445 19.50 30.04 25.09
CA ARG A 445 20.65 29.15 25.28
C ARG A 445 21.48 29.61 26.46
N GLN A 446 22.08 28.67 27.17
CA GLN A 446 23.10 29.00 28.15
C GLN A 446 24.47 29.14 27.45
N ILE A 447 25.01 30.35 27.37
CA ILE A 447 26.33 30.64 26.79
C ILE A 447 27.16 31.33 27.86
N SER A 448 28.31 30.77 28.21
CA SER A 448 29.22 31.35 29.23
C SER A 448 28.52 31.68 30.55
N GLY A 449 27.58 30.81 30.99
CA GLY A 449 26.82 31.00 32.22
C GLY A 449 25.67 32.01 32.15
N LYS A 450 25.38 32.57 30.97
CA LYS A 450 24.27 33.50 30.72
C LYS A 450 23.18 32.85 29.88
N ASN A 451 21.93 33.19 30.16
CA ASN A 451 20.79 32.83 29.33
C ASN A 451 20.64 33.88 28.24
N VAL A 452 21.04 33.51 27.04
CA VAL A 452 21.14 34.38 25.88
C VAL A 452 20.04 34.00 24.90
N LEU A 453 19.36 35.00 24.35
CA LEU A 453 18.51 34.79 23.19
C LEU A 453 19.40 34.55 21.96
N VAL A 454 19.10 33.53 21.17
CA VAL A 454 19.75 33.29 19.90
C VAL A 454 18.72 33.09 18.82
N THR A 455 19.06 33.46 17.59
CA THR A 455 18.36 32.97 16.40
C THR A 455 19.21 31.87 15.78
N ALA A 456 18.60 30.74 15.41
CA ALA A 456 19.29 29.54 14.95
C ALA A 456 18.60 29.01 13.68
N ILE A 457 19.39 28.44 12.78
CA ILE A 457 18.88 27.82 11.56
C ILE A 457 18.08 26.57 11.95
N ILE A 458 16.87 26.44 11.40
CA ILE A 458 15.97 25.33 11.69
C ILE A 458 16.56 24.03 11.15
N GLY A 459 16.69 23.00 12.01
CA GLY A 459 17.12 21.66 11.61
C GLY A 459 18.59 21.53 11.21
N ALA A 460 19.44 22.53 11.47
CA ALA A 460 20.85 22.46 11.11
C ALA A 460 21.57 21.36 11.91
N SER A 461 22.24 20.44 11.21
CA SER A 461 23.11 19.41 11.80
C SER A 461 24.36 19.99 12.46
N ASN A 462 24.71 21.23 12.09
CA ASN A 462 25.89 21.96 12.54
C ASN A 462 25.38 23.30 13.11
N ASP A 463 25.75 23.60 14.34
CA ASP A 463 25.03 24.57 15.16
C ASP A 463 25.46 26.03 14.91
N LYS A 464 25.21 26.59 13.71
CA LYS A 464 25.36 28.05 13.53
C LYS A 464 24.17 28.79 14.12
N TYR A 465 24.45 29.72 15.01
CA TYR A 465 23.44 30.57 15.61
C TYR A 465 23.97 31.99 15.80
N TYR A 466 23.04 32.92 15.97
CA TYR A 466 23.31 34.34 16.08
C TYR A 466 22.83 34.83 17.44
N PRO A 467 23.74 35.18 18.35
CA PRO A 467 23.36 35.76 19.63
C PRO A 467 22.62 37.09 19.46
N ARG A 468 21.65 37.32 20.34
CA ARG A 468 20.79 38.50 20.39
C ARG A 468 20.76 39.04 21.81
N GLY A 469 20.55 40.35 21.95
CA GLY A 469 20.36 40.98 23.24
C GLY A 469 18.99 40.70 23.83
N ASP A 470 18.86 40.91 25.13
CA ASP A 470 17.61 40.72 25.88
C ASP A 470 16.50 41.63 25.32
N ASN A 471 16.88 42.79 24.76
CA ASN A 471 15.99 43.74 24.09
C ASN A 471 15.39 43.21 22.75
N PHE A 472 15.89 42.09 22.23
CA PHE A 472 15.32 41.45 21.04
C PHE A 472 14.02 40.67 21.33
N TRP A 473 13.66 40.49 22.61
CA TRP A 473 12.45 39.74 23.01
C TRP A 473 11.17 40.18 22.31
N GLY A 474 10.98 41.50 22.14
CA GLY A 474 9.81 42.06 21.45
C GLY A 474 9.90 42.09 19.93
N SER A 475 10.97 41.54 19.33
CA SER A 475 11.27 41.69 17.90
C SER A 475 10.95 40.44 17.07
N PHE A 476 10.41 39.37 17.69
CA PHE A 476 10.10 38.11 17.04
C PHE A 476 8.69 37.60 17.33
N ASN A 477 8.23 36.64 16.55
CA ASN A 477 6.95 35.97 16.77
C ASN A 477 7.09 35.02 17.95
N LEU A 478 6.75 35.52 19.15
CA LEU A 478 6.86 34.83 20.42
C LEU A 478 5.87 33.64 20.49
N ASP A 479 6.36 32.49 20.94
CA ASP A 479 5.49 31.38 21.31
C ASP A 479 4.68 31.76 22.56
N PRO A 480 3.34 31.70 22.53
CA PRO A 480 2.50 32.09 23.67
C PRO A 480 2.88 31.39 24.99
N GLY A 481 3.36 30.14 24.93
CA GLY A 481 3.79 29.39 26.10
C GLY A 481 5.23 29.66 26.54
N ALA A 482 5.98 30.48 25.81
CA ALA A 482 7.30 30.97 26.17
C ALA A 482 7.28 32.36 26.81
N ALA A 483 6.13 33.04 26.87
CA ALA A 483 6.02 34.42 27.35
C ALA A 483 6.60 34.64 28.76
N GLY A 484 6.48 33.64 29.64
CA GLY A 484 7.05 33.67 30.99
C GLY A 484 8.58 33.54 31.07
N LEU A 485 9.28 33.26 29.96
CA LEU A 485 10.73 33.05 29.94
C LEU A 485 11.54 34.34 29.70
N GLN A 486 10.89 35.47 29.42
CA GLN A 486 11.59 36.74 29.23
C GLN A 486 12.47 37.12 30.43
N SER A 487 11.96 36.88 31.64
CA SER A 487 12.65 37.15 32.90
C SER A 487 13.86 36.24 33.13
N CYS A 488 13.99 35.15 32.36
CA CYS A 488 15.14 34.26 32.45
C CYS A 488 16.39 34.80 31.73
N LEU A 489 16.25 35.79 30.83
CA LEU A 489 17.35 36.35 30.06
C LEU A 489 18.24 37.26 30.91
N ASN A 490 19.56 37.20 30.69
CA ASN A 490 20.52 38.00 31.46
C ASN A 490 21.84 38.28 30.70
N ALA A 491 21.78 38.30 29.37
CA ALA A 491 22.94 38.48 28.50
C ALA A 491 23.24 39.96 28.21
N GLY A 492 22.30 40.85 28.52
CA GLY A 492 22.37 42.29 28.25
C GLY A 492 21.81 42.65 26.87
N SER A 493 21.76 43.95 26.58
CA SER A 493 21.18 44.49 25.35
C SER A 493 22.19 44.55 24.20
N THR A 494 21.66 44.52 22.98
CA THR A 494 22.40 44.72 21.73
C THR A 494 21.95 45.99 21.01
N GLY A 495 22.75 46.47 20.05
CA GLY A 495 22.42 47.63 19.22
C GLY A 495 21.17 47.42 18.34
N TRP A 496 20.85 48.43 17.53
CA TRP A 496 19.68 48.42 16.66
C TRP A 496 19.67 47.18 15.73
N GLY A 497 18.55 46.46 15.68
CA GLY A 497 18.39 45.22 14.90
C GLY A 497 18.98 43.95 15.52
N GLY A 498 19.66 44.03 16.67
CA GLY A 498 20.22 42.85 17.36
C GLY A 498 21.38 42.17 16.62
N LEU A 499 22.02 42.89 15.70
CA LEU A 499 23.05 42.35 14.81
C LEU A 499 24.41 42.17 15.51
N SER A 500 24.68 42.94 16.55
CA SER A 500 25.85 42.77 17.43
C SER A 500 25.61 41.65 18.45
N ALA A 501 26.64 40.89 18.84
CA ALA A 501 26.56 40.05 20.03
C ALA A 501 26.42 40.93 21.30
N PRO A 502 25.71 40.48 22.34
CA PRO A 502 25.71 41.13 23.64
C PRO A 502 27.14 41.30 24.14
N GLY A 503 27.51 42.50 24.62
CA GLY A 503 28.91 42.86 24.90
C GLY A 503 29.61 42.06 26.01
N THR A 504 28.94 41.06 26.60
CA THR A 504 29.44 40.27 27.73
C THR A 504 29.60 38.78 27.43
N ILE A 505 29.35 38.31 26.20
CA ILE A 505 29.42 36.87 25.86
C ILE A 505 30.50 36.58 24.81
N ALA A 506 31.29 35.53 25.05
CA ALA A 506 32.25 34.97 24.11
C ALA A 506 31.70 33.68 23.47
N PRO A 507 32.17 33.27 22.28
CA PRO A 507 31.82 31.98 21.70
C PRO A 507 32.19 30.84 22.65
N PRO A 508 31.30 29.83 22.84
CA PRO A 508 31.60 28.68 23.68
C PRO A 508 32.72 27.82 23.09
N ALA A 509 33.32 26.96 23.91
CA ALA A 509 34.39 26.07 23.47
C ALA A 509 33.98 25.24 22.24
N GLY A 510 34.82 25.23 21.19
CA GLY A 510 34.54 24.54 19.92
C GLY A 510 33.84 25.39 18.86
N TYR A 511 33.48 26.65 19.18
CA TYR A 511 32.88 27.61 18.26
C TYR A 511 33.87 28.73 17.92
N TYR A 512 33.81 29.19 16.67
CA TYR A 512 34.43 30.45 16.26
C TYR A 512 33.35 31.52 16.08
N GLN A 513 33.76 32.77 16.22
CA GLN A 513 32.93 33.93 15.94
C GLN A 513 33.20 34.41 14.51
N GLY A 514 32.12 34.69 13.77
CA GLY A 514 32.18 35.33 12.46
C GLY A 514 31.15 36.45 12.33
N THR A 515 31.15 37.09 11.16
CA THR A 515 30.22 38.17 10.82
C THR A 515 29.68 37.94 9.42
N GLU A 516 28.36 38.06 9.27
CA GLU A 516 27.69 38.02 7.97
C GLU A 516 27.85 39.34 7.19
N PRO A 517 27.60 39.35 5.86
CA PRO A 517 27.64 40.57 5.06
C PRO A 517 26.72 41.69 5.54
N ASP A 518 25.63 41.36 6.24
CA ASP A 518 24.69 42.32 6.83
C ASP A 518 25.13 42.83 8.22
N GLY A 519 26.29 42.40 8.71
CA GLY A 519 26.83 42.77 10.02
C GLY A 519 26.37 41.90 11.18
N ALA A 520 25.55 40.86 10.94
CA ALA A 520 25.13 39.94 11.99
C ALA A 520 26.31 39.11 12.52
N VAL A 521 26.54 39.14 13.83
CA VAL A 521 27.51 38.27 14.50
C VAL A 521 26.92 36.88 14.66
N PHE A 522 27.69 35.85 14.27
CA PHE A 522 27.33 34.45 14.44
C PHE A 522 28.41 33.68 15.20
N TYR A 523 27.98 32.64 15.91
CA TYR A 523 28.85 31.58 16.42
C TYR A 523 28.57 30.32 15.62
N ALA A 524 29.63 29.70 15.12
CA ALA A 524 29.54 28.45 14.36
C ALA A 524 30.63 27.48 14.83
N GLN A 525 30.32 26.18 14.75
CA GLN A 525 31.28 25.15 15.10
C GLN A 525 32.44 25.12 14.09
N ASN A 526 33.67 24.93 14.57
CA ASN A 526 34.87 24.90 13.73
C ASN A 526 34.72 23.87 12.58
N GLY A 527 34.88 24.33 11.33
CA GLY A 527 34.91 23.47 10.14
C GLY A 527 33.65 23.43 9.27
N SER A 528 32.61 24.24 9.52
CA SER A 528 31.44 24.26 8.63
C SER A 528 30.70 25.60 8.61
N ASN A 529 30.53 26.17 7.41
CA ASN A 529 29.54 27.21 7.16
C ASN A 529 28.22 26.50 6.78
N PRO A 530 27.08 26.77 7.42
CA PRO A 530 25.82 26.16 7.05
C PRO A 530 25.30 26.72 5.72
N PRO A 531 24.41 25.99 5.04
CA PRO A 531 23.86 26.39 3.76
C PRO A 531 23.08 27.70 3.90
N ASN A 532 23.26 28.62 2.94
CA ASN A 532 22.40 29.80 2.81
C ASN A 532 20.94 29.33 2.63
N PRO A 533 19.98 29.73 3.48
CA PRO A 533 18.59 29.26 3.39
C PRO A 533 17.88 29.72 2.11
N CYS A 534 18.40 30.76 1.45
CA CYS A 534 17.98 31.21 0.13
C CYS A 534 18.89 30.71 -1.01
N ASP A 535 19.75 29.73 -0.75
CA ASP A 535 20.38 28.93 -1.79
C ASP A 535 19.31 28.00 -2.39
N MET A 536 18.94 28.33 -3.63
CA MET A 536 17.94 27.64 -4.44
C MET A 536 18.59 27.09 -5.72
N SER A 537 19.90 26.79 -5.66
CA SER A 537 20.62 26.06 -6.71
C SER A 537 19.97 24.72 -7.03
N THR A 538 19.32 24.10 -6.04
CA THR A 538 18.37 23.00 -6.20
C THR A 538 16.94 23.46 -5.91
N PRO A 539 15.91 23.01 -6.65
CA PRO A 539 14.51 23.30 -6.36
C PRO A 539 14.14 22.92 -4.91
N ARG A 540 13.45 23.82 -4.20
CA ARG A 540 13.06 23.61 -2.80
C ARG A 540 11.55 23.45 -2.67
N HIS A 541 11.09 22.32 -2.17
CA HIS A 541 9.66 22.08 -1.94
C HIS A 541 9.13 22.91 -0.76
N VAL A 542 7.99 23.58 -0.98
CA VAL A 542 7.37 24.49 0.01
C VAL A 542 5.89 24.20 0.28
N GLY A 543 5.26 23.32 -0.50
CA GLY A 543 3.85 22.99 -0.29
C GLY A 543 3.26 22.19 -1.44
N THR A 544 1.95 21.94 -1.38
CA THR A 544 1.20 21.25 -2.43
C THR A 544 -0.02 22.07 -2.86
N TRP A 545 -0.39 21.94 -4.13
CA TRP A 545 -1.57 22.60 -4.70
C TRP A 545 -2.16 21.73 -5.80
N ASN A 546 -3.43 21.31 -5.66
CA ASN A 546 -4.13 20.47 -6.64
C ASN A 546 -3.32 19.24 -7.11
N GLY A 547 -2.72 18.51 -6.17
CA GLY A 547 -1.89 17.34 -6.47
C GLY A 547 -0.52 17.63 -7.06
N LEU A 548 -0.14 18.91 -7.22
CA LEU A 548 1.18 19.34 -7.67
C LEU A 548 2.06 19.75 -6.48
N ASN A 549 3.37 19.55 -6.62
CA ASN A 549 4.38 20.09 -5.72
C ASN A 549 4.58 21.58 -6.00
N VAL A 550 4.46 22.41 -4.98
CA VAL A 550 4.92 23.80 -5.03
C VAL A 550 6.37 23.85 -4.58
N GLN A 551 7.21 24.50 -5.40
CA GLN A 551 8.64 24.63 -5.17
C GLN A 551 9.10 26.07 -5.39
N ILE A 552 10.19 26.47 -4.74
CA ILE A 552 10.97 27.66 -5.10
C ILE A 552 12.10 27.24 -6.02
N ARG A 553 12.27 27.93 -7.14
CA ARG A 553 13.38 27.71 -8.08
C ARG A 553 14.13 28.98 -8.36
N GLN A 554 15.43 28.84 -8.58
CA GLN A 554 16.28 29.91 -9.09
C GLN A 554 16.30 29.91 -10.62
N PHE A 555 16.05 31.08 -11.20
CA PHE A 555 16.05 31.41 -12.61
C PHE A 555 17.28 32.28 -12.96
N PRO A 556 17.57 32.49 -14.26
CA PRO A 556 18.62 33.42 -14.69
C PRO A 556 18.50 34.80 -14.02
N ASN A 557 19.62 35.50 -13.88
CA ASN A 557 19.73 36.80 -13.19
C ASN A 557 19.37 36.76 -11.69
N ASN A 558 19.57 35.61 -11.03
CA ASN A 558 19.36 35.42 -9.59
C ASN A 558 17.91 35.70 -9.12
N LYS A 559 16.95 35.44 -10.01
CA LYS A 559 15.51 35.50 -9.71
C LYS A 559 15.07 34.19 -9.05
N ARG A 560 14.25 34.28 -8.02
CA ARG A 560 13.72 33.15 -7.23
C ARG A 560 12.21 33.28 -7.23
N GLY A 561 11.55 32.33 -7.89
CA GLY A 561 10.11 32.34 -8.08
C GLY A 561 9.48 31.02 -7.68
N LEU A 562 8.17 31.06 -7.46
CA LEU A 562 7.38 29.86 -7.23
C LEU A 562 7.18 29.11 -8.53
N VAL A 563 7.14 27.78 -8.43
CA VAL A 563 6.69 26.91 -9.51
C VAL A 563 5.77 25.85 -8.94
N THR A 564 4.79 25.42 -9.72
CA THR A 564 4.11 24.14 -9.50
C THR A 564 4.76 23.10 -10.39
N ALA A 565 5.10 21.95 -9.83
CA ALA A 565 5.77 20.85 -10.49
C ALA A 565 4.98 19.57 -10.25
N ILE A 566 4.99 18.67 -11.21
CA ILE A 566 4.38 17.35 -11.04
C ILE A 566 5.12 16.63 -9.90
N PRO A 567 4.45 15.89 -9.00
CA PRO A 567 5.13 15.10 -7.97
C PRO A 567 6.21 14.20 -8.60
N GLY A 568 7.43 14.21 -8.04
CA GLY A 568 8.60 13.51 -8.60
C GLY A 568 9.35 14.25 -9.73
N ALA A 569 8.75 15.26 -10.39
CA ALA A 569 9.33 15.96 -11.53
C ALA A 569 10.32 17.07 -11.12
N SER A 570 11.42 16.71 -10.48
CA SER A 570 12.42 17.71 -10.03
C SER A 570 13.03 18.54 -11.18
N ASN A 571 12.97 18.09 -12.43
CA ASN A 571 13.59 18.77 -13.58
C ASN A 571 12.87 18.62 -14.95
N ASP A 572 11.71 17.97 -15.04
CA ASP A 572 11.16 17.61 -16.37
C ASP A 572 10.07 18.55 -16.91
N LYS A 573 9.13 18.99 -16.07
CA LYS A 573 8.08 19.95 -16.44
C LYS A 573 7.57 20.70 -15.22
N PHE A 574 7.61 22.03 -15.27
CA PHE A 574 7.10 22.87 -14.20
C PHE A 574 6.46 24.15 -14.73
N TYR A 575 5.58 24.73 -13.94
CA TYR A 575 4.79 25.89 -14.28
C TYR A 575 5.15 27.04 -13.33
N PRO A 576 5.84 28.09 -13.80
CA PRO A 576 6.13 29.28 -13.02
C PRO A 576 4.86 29.95 -12.47
N ARG A 577 4.98 30.57 -11.30
CA ARG A 577 3.94 31.30 -10.59
C ARG A 577 4.53 32.59 -10.01
N GLY A 578 3.74 33.65 -9.94
CA GLY A 578 4.13 34.89 -9.26
C GLY A 578 4.24 34.73 -7.75
N ASP A 579 4.91 35.68 -7.11
CA ASP A 579 5.12 35.68 -5.65
C ASP A 579 3.77 35.72 -4.90
N ASN A 580 2.74 36.38 -5.43
CA ASN A 580 1.36 36.36 -4.94
C ASN A 580 0.70 34.95 -4.88
N PHE A 581 1.28 33.93 -5.50
CA PHE A 581 0.80 32.55 -5.38
C PHE A 581 1.11 31.91 -4.01
N TRP A 582 2.01 32.50 -3.21
CA TRP A 582 2.41 31.98 -1.89
C TRP A 582 1.27 31.69 -0.93
N ASP A 583 0.21 32.49 -1.01
CA ASP A 583 -0.93 32.42 -0.10
C ASP A 583 -2.03 31.47 -0.59
N ASN A 584 -1.81 30.78 -1.72
CA ASN A 584 -2.83 30.02 -2.44
C ASN A 584 -2.55 28.51 -2.52
N PHE A 585 -1.65 27.98 -1.67
CA PHE A 585 -1.34 26.54 -1.61
C PHE A 585 -1.19 26.03 -0.17
N THR A 586 -1.30 24.72 0.02
CA THR A 586 -1.10 24.07 1.31
C THR A 586 0.39 23.96 1.61
N LYS A 587 0.87 24.79 2.54
CA LYS A 587 2.29 24.87 2.90
C LYS A 587 2.74 23.63 3.68
N VAL A 588 3.94 23.15 3.42
CA VAL A 588 4.58 22.18 4.34
C VAL A 588 5.04 22.91 5.61
N ALA A 589 5.13 22.19 6.73
CA ALA A 589 5.58 22.76 7.99
C ALA A 589 6.96 23.44 7.82
N GLY A 590 7.06 24.71 8.23
CA GLY A 590 8.28 25.51 8.12
C GLY A 590 8.50 26.20 6.77
N ALA A 591 7.60 26.07 5.79
CA ALA A 591 7.76 26.72 4.48
C ALA A 591 7.81 28.26 4.55
N ASP A 592 7.13 28.86 5.53
CA ASP A 592 7.08 30.33 5.74
C ASP A 592 8.46 30.97 5.90
N GLN A 593 9.48 30.21 6.31
CA GLN A 593 10.86 30.68 6.37
C GLN A 593 11.43 31.10 5.01
N TYR A 594 10.88 30.59 3.90
CA TYR A 594 11.37 30.84 2.54
C TYR A 594 10.60 31.93 1.80
N ARG A 595 9.50 32.46 2.38
CA ARG A 595 8.75 33.59 1.81
C ARG A 595 9.64 34.79 1.46
N PRO A 596 10.61 35.20 2.29
CA PRO A 596 11.50 36.33 1.99
C PRO A 596 12.52 36.04 0.87
N CYS A 597 12.73 34.77 0.48
CA CYS A 597 13.67 34.41 -0.57
C CYS A 597 13.11 34.68 -1.98
N LEU A 598 11.80 34.89 -2.13
CA LEU A 598 11.14 35.16 -3.40
C LEU A 598 11.42 36.60 -3.88
N ASN A 599 11.72 36.75 -5.17
CA ASN A 599 11.96 38.06 -5.80
C ASN A 599 11.61 38.07 -7.30
N ALA A 600 10.74 37.15 -7.72
CA ALA A 600 10.27 37.00 -9.08
C ALA A 600 9.19 38.01 -9.47
N GLY A 601 8.52 38.61 -8.48
CA GLY A 601 7.43 39.56 -8.67
C GLY A 601 6.05 38.88 -8.72
N ASP A 602 5.01 39.69 -8.59
CA ASP A 602 3.61 39.23 -8.62
C ASP A 602 3.08 39.12 -10.05
N THR A 603 2.07 38.25 -10.22
CA THR A 603 1.45 38.02 -11.53
C THR A 603 -0.06 37.98 -11.42
N GLY A 604 -0.75 38.95 -12.03
CA GLY A 604 -2.20 38.97 -12.29
C GLY A 604 -3.12 38.42 -11.20
N TRP A 605 -4.32 37.97 -11.58
CA TRP A 605 -5.25 37.31 -10.65
C TRP A 605 -4.83 35.84 -10.45
N TRP A 606 -4.73 35.39 -9.20
CA TRP A 606 -4.36 34.01 -8.80
C TRP A 606 -2.95 33.50 -9.17
N GLY A 607 -2.03 34.37 -9.59
CA GLY A 607 -0.65 33.94 -9.86
C GLY A 607 -0.47 33.18 -11.19
N LEU A 608 -1.46 33.25 -12.10
CA LEU A 608 -1.52 32.47 -13.35
C LEU A 608 -0.89 33.17 -14.57
N SER A 609 -0.54 34.46 -14.45
CA SER A 609 0.21 35.17 -15.50
C SER A 609 1.71 35.00 -15.31
N PHE A 610 2.49 35.25 -16.35
CA PHE A 610 3.94 35.03 -16.33
C PHE A 610 4.68 36.19 -15.60
N PRO A 611 5.62 35.93 -14.67
CA PRO A 611 6.37 36.99 -13.99
C PRO A 611 7.28 37.75 -14.94
N SER A 612 7.26 39.08 -14.90
CA SER A 612 8.13 39.89 -15.75
C SER A 612 9.61 39.69 -15.38
N GLY A 613 10.41 39.23 -16.34
CA GLY A 613 11.85 39.04 -16.17
C GLY A 613 12.31 37.64 -15.77
N ILE A 614 11.41 36.64 -15.70
CA ILE A 614 11.82 35.21 -15.69
C ILE A 614 12.06 34.77 -17.14
N THR A 615 13.10 33.98 -17.37
CA THR A 615 13.36 33.31 -18.66
C THR A 615 13.61 31.83 -18.43
N PRO A 616 13.40 30.96 -19.43
CA PRO A 616 13.72 29.54 -19.31
C PRO A 616 15.19 29.34 -18.90
N SER A 617 15.42 28.47 -17.92
CA SER A 617 16.77 28.06 -17.55
C SER A 617 17.44 27.30 -18.72
N SER A 618 18.76 27.32 -18.78
CA SER A 618 19.50 26.58 -19.81
C SER A 618 19.08 25.10 -19.84
N GLY A 619 18.78 24.59 -21.03
CA GLY A 619 18.27 23.22 -21.22
C GLY A 619 16.74 23.06 -21.16
N TYR A 620 15.97 24.11 -20.88
CA TYR A 620 14.51 24.07 -20.87
C TYR A 620 13.91 24.84 -22.05
N GLN A 621 12.87 24.28 -22.66
CA GLN A 621 11.99 24.94 -23.63
C GLN A 621 10.73 25.45 -22.93
N GLN A 622 10.24 26.58 -23.41
CA GLN A 622 8.95 27.14 -23.00
C GLN A 622 7.84 26.61 -23.89
N GLY A 623 6.72 26.20 -23.29
CA GLY A 623 5.50 25.82 -23.99
C GLY A 623 4.26 26.33 -23.27
N THR A 624 3.10 26.12 -23.88
CA THR A 624 1.79 26.51 -23.33
C THR A 624 0.83 25.34 -23.45
N GLU A 625 0.08 25.06 -22.39
CA GLU A 625 -0.99 24.05 -22.39
C GLU A 625 -2.28 24.60 -23.06
N PRO A 626 -3.24 23.73 -23.43
CA PRO A 626 -4.53 24.16 -24.01
C PRO A 626 -5.35 25.11 -23.14
N ASP A 627 -5.14 25.09 -21.81
CA ASP A 627 -5.80 25.99 -20.84
C ASP A 627 -5.08 27.34 -20.68
N GLY A 628 -4.00 27.57 -21.43
CA GLY A 628 -3.19 28.80 -21.39
C GLY A 628 -2.05 28.77 -20.36
N ALA A 629 -1.87 27.68 -19.62
CA ALA A 629 -0.79 27.58 -18.63
C ALA A 629 0.59 27.47 -19.32
N VAL A 630 1.49 28.39 -18.99
CA VAL A 630 2.87 28.38 -19.48
C VAL A 630 3.72 27.41 -18.64
N PHE A 631 4.50 26.56 -19.31
CA PHE A 631 5.41 25.62 -18.67
C PHE A 631 6.82 25.69 -19.24
N PHE A 632 7.80 25.27 -18.43
CA PHE A 632 9.17 24.98 -18.86
C PHE A 632 9.42 23.47 -18.79
N SER A 633 10.03 22.88 -19.83
CA SER A 633 10.34 21.44 -19.88
C SER A 633 11.65 21.15 -20.60
N THR A 634 12.31 20.04 -20.28
CA THR A 634 13.63 19.69 -20.83
C THR A 634 13.62 18.89 -22.13
N ASN A 635 12.47 18.36 -22.61
CA ASN A 635 12.36 17.71 -23.93
C ASN A 635 10.90 17.41 -24.36
N GLY A 636 10.15 18.43 -24.81
CA GLY A 636 9.25 18.42 -25.99
C GLY A 636 8.23 17.31 -26.30
N LEU A 637 8.00 16.26 -25.50
CA LEU A 637 7.02 15.21 -25.82
C LEU A 637 6.14 14.84 -24.62
N ARG A 638 4.91 15.37 -24.62
CA ARG A 638 3.76 14.74 -23.96
C ARG A 638 2.56 14.76 -24.91
N VAL A 639 1.91 13.60 -25.04
CA VAL A 639 0.46 13.45 -25.23
C VAL A 639 0.14 12.16 -24.45
N GLY A 640 -0.84 12.00 -23.57
CA GLY A 640 -1.95 12.78 -23.03
C GLY A 640 -2.54 11.92 -21.90
N VAL A 641 -3.31 12.55 -21.01
CA VAL A 641 -3.72 12.07 -19.67
C VAL A 641 -4.71 10.90 -19.69
N ALA A 642 -4.67 10.05 -18.66
CA ALA A 642 -5.88 9.48 -18.06
C ALA A 642 -5.76 9.47 -16.51
N GLU A 643 -6.91 9.73 -15.89
CA GLU A 643 -7.28 9.95 -14.48
C GLU A 643 -6.58 9.08 -13.40
N PRO A 644 -6.49 9.56 -12.15
CA PRO A 644 -5.93 8.80 -11.04
C PRO A 644 -7.00 7.88 -10.44
N THR A 645 -6.81 6.56 -10.54
CA THR A 645 -7.31 5.61 -9.54
C THR A 645 -6.44 4.36 -9.58
N LEU A 646 -5.64 4.18 -8.54
CA LEU A 646 -5.39 2.95 -7.78
C LEU A 646 -4.08 3.12 -7.02
N GLU A 647 -4.05 2.68 -5.77
CA GLU A 647 -2.83 2.56 -4.99
C GLU A 647 -1.84 1.68 -5.76
N ASP A 648 -0.77 2.27 -6.30
CA ASP A 648 0.20 1.53 -7.09
C ASP A 648 1.06 0.62 -6.19
N VAL A 649 0.65 -0.65 -6.11
CA VAL A 649 1.60 -1.76 -6.06
C VAL A 649 2.33 -1.74 -7.41
N SER A 650 3.67 -1.73 -7.42
CA SER A 650 4.42 -1.74 -8.68
C SER A 650 4.01 -2.97 -9.48
N LEU A 651 3.49 -2.75 -10.69
CA LEU A 651 2.97 -3.82 -11.54
C LEU A 651 4.12 -4.46 -12.31
N VAL A 652 4.49 -5.69 -11.97
CA VAL A 652 5.32 -6.55 -12.82
C VAL A 652 4.37 -7.44 -13.63
N LYS A 653 4.63 -7.60 -14.93
CA LYS A 653 3.92 -8.48 -15.84
C LYS A 653 4.94 -9.31 -16.61
N ILE A 654 4.60 -10.55 -16.91
CA ILE A 654 5.47 -11.45 -17.67
C ILE A 654 4.72 -12.03 -18.87
N ARG A 655 5.41 -12.13 -20.01
CA ARG A 655 4.85 -12.68 -21.25
C ARG A 655 5.94 -13.20 -22.19
N PRO A 656 5.65 -14.18 -23.06
CA PRO A 656 4.57 -15.13 -22.88
C PRO A 656 4.82 -15.96 -21.60
N ASN A 657 3.76 -16.39 -20.94
CA ASN A 657 3.84 -17.35 -19.85
C ASN A 657 2.67 -18.33 -20.02
N PRO A 658 2.88 -19.58 -20.49
CA PRO A 658 4.17 -20.28 -20.60
C PRO A 658 5.14 -19.72 -21.65
N VAL A 659 6.45 -19.84 -21.39
CA VAL A 659 7.55 -19.36 -22.22
C VAL A 659 8.35 -20.51 -22.82
N GLN A 660 8.77 -20.40 -24.08
CA GLN A 660 9.66 -21.39 -24.72
C GLN A 660 11.11 -20.91 -24.83
N HIS A 661 11.33 -19.66 -25.25
CA HIS A 661 12.68 -19.17 -25.58
C HIS A 661 12.99 -17.82 -24.92
N GLU A 662 12.04 -16.89 -24.97
CA GLU A 662 12.23 -15.51 -24.51
C GLU A 662 11.08 -15.09 -23.59
N LEU A 663 11.40 -14.70 -22.36
CA LEU A 663 10.46 -14.20 -21.36
C LEU A 663 10.60 -12.68 -21.26
N THR A 664 9.58 -11.95 -21.68
CA THR A 664 9.46 -10.51 -21.50
C THR A 664 8.89 -10.19 -20.13
N VAL A 665 9.67 -9.47 -19.33
CA VAL A 665 9.31 -8.92 -18.04
C VAL A 665 9.04 -7.42 -18.21
N THR A 666 7.80 -7.02 -18.07
CA THR A 666 7.38 -5.62 -18.04
C THR A 666 7.22 -5.18 -16.59
N PHE A 667 7.74 -4.02 -16.21
CA PHE A 667 7.62 -3.50 -14.86
C PHE A 667 7.52 -1.98 -14.84
N LEU A 668 6.70 -1.43 -13.96
CA LEU A 668 6.56 0.01 -13.79
C LEU A 668 7.46 0.49 -12.65
N LEU A 669 8.25 1.53 -12.91
CA LEU A 669 9.00 2.23 -11.88
C LEU A 669 8.43 3.63 -11.67
N LYS A 670 8.32 4.06 -10.42
CA LYS A 670 7.85 5.42 -10.10
C LYS A 670 8.92 6.46 -10.45
N GLU A 671 10.17 6.14 -10.15
CA GLU A 671 11.35 6.94 -10.49
C GLU A 671 12.42 6.02 -11.14
N ALA A 672 13.45 6.58 -11.77
CA ALA A 672 14.51 5.73 -12.31
C ALA A 672 15.29 5.07 -11.16
N GLY A 673 15.60 3.78 -11.27
CA GLY A 673 16.20 3.03 -10.17
C GLY A 673 16.72 1.65 -10.56
N ASP A 674 17.45 1.04 -9.62
CA ASP A 674 17.98 -0.32 -9.78
C ASP A 674 16.86 -1.35 -9.73
N VAL A 675 16.90 -2.27 -10.70
CA VAL A 675 15.99 -3.40 -10.81
C VAL A 675 16.80 -4.68 -10.90
N GLN A 676 16.55 -5.58 -9.97
CA GLN A 676 17.14 -6.91 -9.99
C GLN A 676 16.09 -7.94 -10.37
N ILE A 677 16.39 -8.75 -11.39
CA ILE A 677 15.52 -9.81 -11.88
C ILE A 677 16.26 -11.14 -11.74
N ARG A 678 15.70 -12.05 -10.95
CA ARG A 678 16.26 -13.38 -10.69
C ARG A 678 15.30 -14.44 -11.16
N LEU A 679 15.77 -15.43 -11.91
CA LEU A 679 15.03 -16.68 -12.13
C LEU A 679 15.53 -17.72 -11.15
N LEU A 680 14.65 -18.23 -10.30
CA LEU A 680 14.94 -19.25 -9.30
C LEU A 680 14.24 -20.56 -9.68
N ASP A 681 14.82 -21.69 -9.32
CA ASP A 681 14.09 -22.96 -9.34
C ASP A 681 13.17 -23.10 -8.10
N LEU A 682 12.37 -24.16 -8.05
CA LEU A 682 11.46 -24.44 -6.94
C LEU A 682 12.18 -24.70 -5.60
N GLN A 683 13.50 -24.94 -5.62
CA GLN A 683 14.32 -25.07 -4.42
C GLN A 683 14.95 -23.74 -3.99
N GLY A 684 14.62 -22.63 -4.68
CA GLY A 684 15.14 -21.30 -4.40
C GLY A 684 16.56 -21.05 -4.88
N ARG A 685 17.14 -21.93 -5.72
CA ARG A 685 18.47 -21.72 -6.31
C ARG A 685 18.36 -20.79 -7.50
N ILE A 686 19.23 -19.79 -7.55
CA ILE A 686 19.28 -18.82 -8.64
C ILE A 686 19.82 -19.50 -9.90
N GLN A 687 18.98 -19.58 -10.93
CA GLN A 687 19.30 -20.12 -12.25
C GLN A 687 19.79 -19.03 -13.19
N GLN A 688 19.21 -17.82 -13.07
CA GLN A 688 19.68 -16.62 -13.75
C GLN A 688 19.54 -15.41 -12.83
N ASN A 689 20.44 -14.44 -12.95
CA ASN A 689 20.41 -13.19 -12.18
C ASN A 689 20.83 -12.04 -13.08
N HIS A 690 20.01 -11.02 -13.12
CA HIS A 690 20.22 -9.85 -13.93
C HIS A 690 19.96 -8.58 -13.13
N THR A 691 20.80 -7.58 -13.32
CA THR A 691 20.65 -6.25 -12.70
C THR A 691 20.62 -5.21 -13.79
N TYR A 692 19.66 -4.29 -13.71
CA TYR A 692 19.44 -3.26 -14.70
C TYR A 692 19.11 -1.94 -14.02
N GLN A 693 19.51 -0.84 -14.66
CA GLN A 693 18.98 0.49 -14.36
C GLN A 693 17.68 0.66 -15.17
N GLY A 694 16.56 0.80 -14.47
CA GLY A 694 15.25 1.07 -15.08
C GLY A 694 14.94 2.56 -15.07
N ASN A 695 14.17 3.02 -16.05
CA ASN A 695 13.72 4.40 -16.17
C ASN A 695 12.41 4.61 -15.43
N ALA A 696 12.08 5.83 -14.99
CA ALA A 696 10.74 6.13 -14.51
C ALA A 696 9.69 5.82 -15.60
N GLY A 697 8.57 5.22 -15.21
CA GLY A 697 7.53 4.71 -16.11
C GLY A 697 7.71 3.22 -16.46
N GLN A 698 7.11 2.80 -17.57
CA GLN A 698 7.08 1.40 -17.96
C GLN A 698 8.42 0.97 -18.55
N ASN A 699 8.96 -0.11 -18.03
CA ASN A 699 10.17 -0.76 -18.50
C ASN A 699 9.84 -2.15 -19.01
N GLU A 700 10.66 -2.64 -19.93
CA GLU A 700 10.55 -3.98 -20.47
C GLU A 700 11.94 -4.61 -20.60
N ARG A 701 12.07 -5.88 -20.21
CA ARG A 701 13.30 -6.66 -20.32
C ARG A 701 12.98 -8.04 -20.87
N VAL A 702 13.72 -8.46 -21.87
CA VAL A 702 13.61 -9.81 -22.44
C VAL A 702 14.71 -10.67 -21.84
N LEU A 703 14.33 -11.77 -21.22
CA LEU A 703 15.23 -12.79 -20.68
C LEU A 703 15.25 -13.98 -21.63
N ASN A 704 16.44 -14.41 -22.05
CA ASN A 704 16.58 -15.66 -22.79
C ASN A 704 16.60 -16.84 -21.82
N VAL A 705 15.57 -17.68 -21.92
CA VAL A 705 15.35 -18.85 -21.08
C VAL A 705 15.48 -20.16 -21.85
N ALA A 706 15.96 -20.13 -23.10
CA ALA A 706 16.05 -21.31 -23.96
C ALA A 706 16.96 -22.40 -23.39
N SER A 707 17.98 -22.02 -22.61
CA SER A 707 18.90 -22.96 -21.97
C SER A 707 18.35 -23.61 -20.69
N LEU A 708 17.20 -23.14 -20.19
CA LEU A 708 16.57 -23.70 -19.00
C LEU A 708 15.76 -24.96 -19.37
N PRO A 709 15.88 -26.05 -18.60
CA PRO A 709 15.00 -27.21 -18.75
C PRO A 709 13.51 -26.84 -18.70
N THR A 710 12.68 -27.62 -19.38
CA THR A 710 11.22 -27.56 -19.22
C THR A 710 10.85 -27.75 -17.74
N GLY A 711 10.05 -26.83 -17.20
CA GLY A 711 9.73 -26.83 -15.78
C GLY A 711 9.24 -25.49 -15.27
N THR A 712 8.99 -25.44 -13.96
CA THR A 712 8.49 -24.25 -13.27
C THR A 712 9.64 -23.49 -12.62
N TYR A 713 9.63 -22.17 -12.80
CA TYR A 713 10.59 -21.23 -12.23
C TYR A 713 9.87 -20.10 -11.50
N VAL A 714 10.59 -19.44 -10.61
CA VAL A 714 10.15 -18.26 -9.89
C VAL A 714 10.96 -17.07 -10.37
N LEU A 715 10.29 -16.12 -11.04
CA LEU A 715 10.84 -14.81 -11.36
C LEU A 715 10.71 -13.92 -10.12
N ASP A 716 11.82 -13.50 -9.57
CA ASP A 716 11.87 -12.59 -8.43
C ASP A 716 12.43 -11.25 -8.89
N VAL A 717 11.56 -10.25 -8.94
CA VAL A 717 11.84 -8.88 -9.38
C VAL A 717 11.87 -7.97 -8.17
N LEU A 718 13.02 -7.39 -7.90
CA LEU A 718 13.23 -6.39 -6.85
C LEU A 718 13.21 -5.02 -7.53
N LEU A 719 12.16 -4.24 -7.25
CA LEU A 719 11.98 -2.85 -7.70
C LEU A 719 12.06 -1.93 -6.49
N GLU A 720 13.09 -1.10 -6.38
CA GLU A 720 13.25 -0.16 -5.25
C GLU A 720 13.08 -0.84 -3.86
N GLN A 721 11.86 -0.73 -3.27
CA GLN A 721 11.44 -1.24 -1.96
C GLN A 721 10.47 -2.44 -2.02
N GLN A 722 10.06 -2.85 -3.21
CA GLN A 722 9.08 -3.91 -3.44
C GLN A 722 9.74 -5.13 -4.06
N ARG A 723 9.50 -6.28 -3.43
CA ARG A 723 9.86 -7.59 -3.98
C ARG A 723 8.62 -8.19 -4.59
N ILE A 724 8.64 -8.38 -5.90
CA ILE A 724 7.52 -8.89 -6.66
C ILE A 724 7.94 -10.20 -7.29
N VAL A 725 7.19 -11.23 -7.00
CA VAL A 725 7.50 -12.58 -7.43
C VAL A 725 6.44 -13.00 -8.42
N HIS A 726 6.86 -13.48 -9.58
CA HIS A 726 6.00 -14.10 -10.56
C HIS A 726 6.42 -15.54 -10.83
N LYS A 727 5.42 -16.36 -11.05
CA LYS A 727 5.54 -17.73 -11.52
C LYS A 727 5.84 -17.76 -13.02
N VAL A 728 6.88 -18.47 -13.45
CA VAL A 728 7.26 -18.65 -14.86
C VAL A 728 7.21 -20.12 -15.23
N LEU A 729 6.44 -20.45 -16.27
CA LEU A 729 6.30 -21.80 -16.80
C LEU A 729 7.17 -21.94 -18.06
N LYS A 730 8.28 -22.66 -17.99
CA LYS A 730 9.15 -22.96 -19.14
C LYS A 730 8.66 -24.23 -19.83
N GLN A 731 8.27 -24.12 -21.09
CA GLN A 731 7.90 -25.25 -21.96
C GLN A 731 9.05 -25.63 -22.87
#